data_AF-A0A1B9LGZ4-F1
#
_entry.id   AF-A0A1B9LGZ4-F1
#
_cell.length_a   1.000
_cell.length_b   1.000
_cell.length_c   1.000
_cell.angle_alpha   90.00
_cell.angle_beta   90.00
_cell.angle_gamma   90.00
#
_symmetry.space_group_name_H-M   'P 1'
#
loop_
_entity.id
_entity.type
_entity.pdbx_description
1 polymer ?
#
loop_
_entity_poly.entity_id
_entity_poly.type
_entity_poly.pdbx_seq_one_letter_code
_entity_poly.pdbx_strand_id
1 'polypeptide(L)'
;MDLYLIFKIILIGFAILSWIGFKTDRSENKQNLNELIDDDESIRELTSTEVLLLEPYLTNKESVFPYKHQSSLVNINVSIITGACTRHSLYSDSEETSFYYKINGIEVFFPYNMERYLAETNVAEVVFTERYAIIVNINDYDLQTAADSVDDEKQIEEDWLAGRSNSFINIKDETTDTITGSSLTSEKYKKRNYEIIEQREETPLESAIRTKHNTGWLAVLFLILAVTFFVRYWCYDGAQIIIMAFAFLFLSLFCCWHKPKSEIYNVNRVRGTIDDNNIVDCQIIVGDTLVFKYPEHWRLFLPENTTADVEMDVSLDDNKLLRYGYSLSIGREVEQFGPPKFLKRNFLLFFTGLILSGVVLYVSNVMDNALFSYRIINETVNTININDTTLLKNGSLQKGDLVNIQLNGASCDVTHSDNYDQCQKIIINTQPTTDANFSVKAIPNWMIDLFDENLVETVDDMSVKYAQQSLKSELKLLNELYRTHGNYNRYSENVKLTKLLHVGHLITVVNESCKASDIDECKFIKRFLLKLITTDTFSEENWSAVVEYGHKFPEFDSLVVFFQTGDLTSSIRELRAKLLAKQIEQLKPVVASYQKNESKLGLTVVNNQDASIITLTNDIGDISKEILPLIYYYNTLSGKGGNIHITGLVTDFDYHDDNSISTVTINADPHFSMNKDELTSFTSPIIINIVFFAVIVLITLWNGLMFFWKLLANRRRYKNIIVSYANLII
;
A
#
# COMPACT_ATOMS: atom_id res chain seq x y z
N MET A 1 0.31 6.33 -15.07
CA MET A 1 -0.32 7.35 -14.21
C MET A 1 -0.73 6.64 -12.94
N ASP A 2 -0.03 6.91 -11.84
CA ASP A 2 -0.18 6.12 -10.61
C ASP A 2 -1.58 6.25 -10.03
N LEU A 3 -2.16 5.12 -9.63
CA LEU A 3 -3.48 5.01 -9.01
C LEU A 3 -3.63 5.93 -7.78
N TYR A 4 -2.50 6.18 -7.10
CA TYR A 4 -2.36 7.11 -6.00
C TYR A 4 -2.66 8.57 -6.37
N LEU A 5 -2.29 8.99 -7.58
CA LEU A 5 -2.46 10.37 -8.05
C LEU A 5 -3.91 10.66 -8.44
N ILE A 6 -4.61 9.66 -8.99
CA ILE A 6 -6.04 9.71 -9.27
C ILE A 6 -6.84 9.84 -7.97
N PHE A 7 -6.50 9.06 -6.94
CA PHE A 7 -7.16 9.12 -5.63
C PHE A 7 -7.05 10.50 -4.98
N LYS A 8 -5.87 11.15 -5.06
CA LYS A 8 -5.68 12.52 -4.56
C LYS A 8 -6.55 13.55 -5.28
N ILE A 9 -6.66 13.45 -6.61
CA ILE A 9 -7.47 14.38 -7.41
C ILE A 9 -8.96 14.23 -7.06
N ILE A 10 -9.42 12.99 -6.86
CA ILE A 10 -10.81 12.71 -6.45
C ILE A 10 -11.07 13.30 -5.05
N LEU A 11 -10.17 13.10 -4.08
CA LEU A 11 -10.26 13.69 -2.75
C LEU A 11 -10.32 15.22 -2.78
N ILE A 12 -9.48 15.85 -3.60
CA ILE A 12 -9.49 17.31 -3.80
C ILE A 12 -10.83 17.76 -4.41
N GLY A 13 -11.36 17.03 -5.38
CA GLY A 13 -12.67 17.31 -5.98
C GLY A 13 -13.80 17.29 -4.95
N PHE A 14 -13.85 16.26 -4.10
CA PHE A 14 -14.83 16.17 -3.01
C PHE A 14 -14.66 17.30 -1.98
N ALA A 15 -13.42 17.66 -1.62
CA ALA A 15 -13.16 18.76 -0.70
C ALA A 15 -13.66 20.10 -1.24
N ILE A 16 -13.49 20.36 -2.54
CA ILE A 16 -13.96 21.61 -3.18
C ILE A 16 -15.49 21.66 -3.22
N LEU A 17 -16.16 20.56 -3.56
CA LEU A 17 -17.63 20.50 -3.57
C LEU A 17 -18.22 20.73 -2.17
N SER A 18 -17.63 20.11 -1.15
CA SER A 18 -18.01 20.32 0.25
C SER A 18 -17.81 21.77 0.69
N TRP A 19 -16.69 22.39 0.31
CA TRP A 19 -16.41 23.80 0.60
C TRP A 19 -17.41 24.76 -0.04
N ILE A 20 -17.85 24.50 -1.27
CA ILE A 20 -18.85 25.32 -1.97
C ILE A 20 -20.21 25.23 -1.27
N GLY A 21 -20.63 24.02 -0.88
CA GLY A 21 -21.86 23.82 -0.10
C GLY A 21 -21.82 24.59 1.22
N PHE A 22 -20.77 24.39 2.02
CA PHE A 22 -20.58 25.09 3.30
C PHE A 22 -20.60 26.62 3.17
N LYS A 23 -19.98 27.18 2.12
CA LYS A 23 -19.96 28.63 1.89
C LYS A 23 -21.34 29.17 1.51
N THR A 24 -22.15 28.39 0.80
CA THR A 24 -23.51 28.76 0.38
C THR A 24 -24.43 28.84 1.59
N ASP A 25 -24.44 27.80 2.43
CA ASP A 25 -25.26 27.74 3.66
C ASP A 25 -24.95 28.88 4.64
N ARG A 26 -23.67 29.25 4.75
CA ARG A 26 -23.23 30.37 5.59
C ARG A 26 -23.66 31.73 5.03
N SER A 27 -23.77 31.85 3.71
CA SER A 27 -24.26 33.06 3.06
C SER A 27 -25.76 33.23 3.28
N GLU A 28 -26.53 32.14 3.15
CA GLU A 28 -27.97 32.12 3.37
C GLU A 28 -28.31 32.43 4.83
N ASN A 29 -27.63 31.80 5.80
CA ASN A 29 -27.81 32.11 7.22
C ASN A 29 -27.57 33.60 7.52
N LYS A 30 -26.49 34.17 6.96
CA LYS A 30 -26.18 35.59 7.15
C LYS A 30 -27.26 36.48 6.54
N GLN A 31 -27.79 36.13 5.38
CA GLN A 31 -28.85 36.88 4.74
C GLN A 31 -30.13 36.84 5.58
N ASN A 32 -30.60 35.65 5.96
CA ASN A 32 -31.81 35.46 6.78
C ASN A 32 -31.70 36.17 8.15
N LEU A 33 -30.53 36.09 8.79
CA LEU A 33 -30.26 36.77 10.05
C LEU A 33 -30.29 38.29 9.89
N ASN A 34 -29.67 38.83 8.84
CA ASN A 34 -29.70 40.26 8.57
C ASN A 34 -31.10 40.74 8.21
N GLU A 35 -31.87 39.99 7.41
CA GLU A 35 -33.25 40.32 7.09
C GLU A 35 -34.10 40.42 8.37
N LEU A 36 -33.93 39.52 9.34
CA LEU A 36 -34.64 39.58 10.62
C LEU A 36 -34.15 40.66 11.59
N ILE A 37 -32.86 41.01 11.55
CA ILE A 37 -32.33 42.15 12.29
C ILE A 37 -32.85 43.47 11.69
N ASP A 38 -32.98 43.54 10.37
CA ASP A 38 -33.44 44.74 9.64
C ASP A 38 -34.97 44.91 9.73
N ASP A 39 -35.74 43.81 9.78
CA ASP A 39 -37.21 43.78 9.93
C ASP A 39 -37.68 43.69 11.42
N ASP A 40 -36.81 43.99 12.40
CA ASP A 40 -37.00 43.73 13.86
C ASP A 40 -38.35 44.22 14.43
N GLU A 41 -39.31 43.30 14.59
CA GLU A 41 -40.49 43.46 15.45
C GLU A 41 -40.15 43.07 16.90
N SER A 42 -39.36 43.93 17.57
CA SER A 42 -38.99 43.75 18.98
C SER A 42 -40.25 43.67 19.87
N ILE A 43 -40.39 42.56 20.61
CA ILE A 43 -41.52 42.33 21.52
C ILE A 43 -41.27 42.87 22.92
N ARG A 44 -40.01 42.90 23.36
CA ARG A 44 -39.54 43.41 24.67
C ARG A 44 -38.02 43.56 24.68
N GLU A 45 -37.47 44.19 25.70
CA GLU A 45 -36.02 44.19 25.97
C GLU A 45 -35.64 43.07 26.97
N LEU A 46 -34.37 42.66 26.95
CA LEU A 46 -33.81 41.75 27.95
C LEU A 46 -33.92 42.32 29.36
N THR A 47 -34.30 41.47 30.31
CA THR A 47 -34.28 41.80 31.74
C THR A 47 -32.86 41.76 32.30
N SER A 48 -32.62 42.44 33.42
CA SER A 48 -31.30 42.44 34.08
C SER A 48 -30.83 41.05 34.49
N THR A 49 -31.76 40.15 34.83
CA THR A 49 -31.47 38.75 35.19
C THR A 49 -31.02 37.97 33.96
N GLU A 50 -31.72 38.11 32.82
CA GLU A 50 -31.35 37.43 31.57
C GLU A 50 -29.98 37.90 31.06
N VAL A 51 -29.67 39.20 31.16
CA VAL A 51 -28.35 39.72 30.79
C VAL A 51 -27.23 39.07 31.60
N LEU A 52 -27.45 38.88 32.91
CA LEU A 52 -26.47 38.24 33.79
C LEU A 52 -26.31 36.74 33.46
N LEU A 53 -27.41 36.04 33.16
CA LEU A 53 -27.38 34.63 32.75
C LEU A 53 -26.74 34.43 31.37
N LEU A 54 -26.78 35.44 30.49
CA LEU A 54 -26.11 35.38 29.19
C LEU A 54 -24.62 35.75 29.23
N GLU A 55 -24.14 36.41 30.29
CA GLU A 55 -22.75 36.85 30.43
C GLU A 55 -21.71 35.74 30.17
N PRO A 56 -21.86 34.50 30.68
CA PRO A 56 -20.88 33.42 30.44
C PRO A 56 -20.75 33.03 28.96
N TYR A 57 -21.81 33.22 28.17
CA TYR A 57 -21.86 32.89 26.75
C TYR A 57 -21.36 34.03 25.85
N LEU A 58 -21.36 35.26 26.37
CA LEU A 58 -20.83 36.46 25.72
C LEU A 58 -19.35 36.73 26.07
N THR A 59 -18.85 36.17 27.17
CA THR A 59 -17.48 36.42 27.66
C THR A 59 -16.52 35.27 27.39
N ASN A 60 -17.01 34.03 27.44
CA ASN A 60 -16.18 32.84 27.27
C ASN A 60 -16.47 32.13 25.94
N LYS A 61 -15.42 31.99 25.13
CA LYS A 61 -15.44 31.30 23.85
C LYS A 61 -15.82 29.82 23.95
N GLU A 62 -15.44 29.15 25.03
CA GLU A 62 -15.71 27.72 25.20
C GLU A 62 -17.19 27.42 25.49
N SER A 63 -17.88 28.36 26.14
CA SER A 63 -19.30 28.23 26.50
C SER A 63 -20.25 28.14 25.30
N VAL A 64 -19.80 28.56 24.12
CA VAL A 64 -20.61 28.60 22.89
C VAL A 64 -20.06 27.67 21.81
N PHE A 65 -19.15 26.75 22.13
CA PHE A 65 -18.67 25.77 21.16
C PHE A 65 -19.84 24.90 20.66
N PRO A 66 -19.94 24.59 19.35
CA PRO A 66 -18.97 24.85 18.27
C PRO A 66 -19.25 26.13 17.46
N TYR A 67 -20.07 27.05 17.96
CA TYR A 67 -20.34 28.32 17.31
C TYR A 67 -19.12 29.23 17.36
N LYS A 68 -19.02 30.16 16.39
CA LYS A 68 -17.98 31.18 16.42
C LYS A 68 -18.37 32.26 17.43
N HIS A 69 -17.80 32.18 18.63
CA HIS A 69 -17.99 33.14 19.72
C HIS A 69 -18.12 34.60 19.26
N GLN A 70 -19.15 35.27 19.78
CA GLN A 70 -19.45 36.68 19.59
C GLN A 70 -19.56 37.31 20.97
N SER A 71 -18.75 38.32 21.22
CA SER A 71 -18.67 38.95 22.55
C SER A 71 -19.74 40.00 22.81
N SER A 72 -20.49 40.38 21.78
CA SER A 72 -21.47 41.46 21.83
C SER A 72 -22.76 41.03 21.12
N LEU A 73 -23.88 41.35 21.76
CA LEU A 73 -25.19 41.34 21.11
C LEU A 73 -25.29 42.52 20.14
N VAL A 74 -26.11 42.38 19.09
CA VAL A 74 -26.41 43.45 18.14
C VAL A 74 -27.23 44.55 18.82
N ASN A 75 -28.22 44.13 19.61
CA ASN A 75 -29.03 44.97 20.49
C ASN A 75 -29.51 44.12 21.69
N ILE A 76 -30.22 44.74 22.63
CA ILE A 76 -30.84 44.04 23.77
C ILE A 76 -32.32 43.70 23.53
N ASN A 77 -32.78 43.86 22.28
CA ASN A 77 -34.15 43.59 21.90
C ASN A 77 -34.36 42.09 21.77
N VAL A 78 -35.51 41.63 22.25
CA VAL A 78 -35.95 40.25 22.13
C VAL A 78 -36.94 40.17 20.98
N SER A 79 -36.70 39.24 20.06
CA SER A 79 -37.54 39.00 18.89
C SER A 79 -38.03 37.55 18.91
N ILE A 80 -39.17 37.27 18.27
CA ILE A 80 -39.74 35.92 18.20
C ILE A 80 -39.35 35.27 16.87
N ILE A 81 -38.83 34.04 16.95
CA ILE A 81 -38.69 33.16 15.79
C ILE A 81 -39.54 31.90 15.99
N THR A 82 -40.25 31.50 14.94
CA THR A 82 -41.12 30.32 14.96
C THR A 82 -40.74 29.33 13.88
N GLY A 83 -40.68 28.04 14.21
CA GLY A 83 -40.47 27.00 13.21
C GLY A 83 -40.00 25.67 13.78
N ALA A 84 -39.81 24.70 12.89
CA ALA A 84 -39.15 23.45 13.24
C ALA A 84 -37.66 23.71 13.53
N CYS A 85 -37.11 23.03 14.53
CA CYS A 85 -35.69 23.05 14.82
C CYS A 85 -35.00 21.90 14.07
N THR A 86 -33.96 22.22 13.30
CA THR A 86 -33.16 21.23 12.56
C THR A 86 -31.73 21.24 13.08
N ARG A 87 -31.22 20.08 13.52
CA ARG A 87 -29.83 19.88 13.90
C ARG A 87 -28.98 19.48 12.69
N HIS A 88 -27.88 20.19 12.47
CA HIS A 88 -26.88 19.86 11.47
C HIS A 88 -25.62 19.31 12.15
N SER A 89 -25.33 18.03 11.95
CA SER A 89 -24.19 17.32 12.54
C SER A 89 -23.09 17.07 11.50
N LEU A 90 -21.84 17.33 11.87
CA LEU A 90 -20.65 17.10 11.05
C LEU A 90 -19.83 15.95 11.63
N TYR A 91 -19.65 14.87 10.88
CA TYR A 91 -18.98 13.65 11.34
C TYR A 91 -17.57 13.49 10.75
N SER A 92 -16.62 12.99 11.55
CA SER A 92 -15.32 12.47 11.12
C SER A 92 -15.12 11.09 11.75
N ASP A 93 -14.80 10.07 10.96
CA ASP A 93 -14.55 8.69 11.43
C ASP A 93 -15.63 8.17 12.40
N SER A 94 -16.91 8.38 12.05
CA SER A 94 -18.10 8.02 12.85
C SER A 94 -18.26 8.74 14.21
N GLU A 95 -17.39 9.69 14.53
CA GLU A 95 -17.53 10.62 15.66
C GLU A 95 -18.05 11.98 15.18
N GLU A 96 -19.00 12.57 15.91
CA GLU A 96 -19.49 13.91 15.61
C GLU A 96 -18.47 14.97 16.05
N THR A 97 -17.92 15.72 15.09
CA THR A 97 -16.86 16.71 15.32
C THR A 97 -17.37 18.11 15.61
N SER A 98 -18.55 18.46 15.11
CA SER A 98 -19.24 19.73 15.39
C SER A 98 -20.71 19.66 14.96
N PHE A 99 -21.55 20.50 15.55
CA PHE A 99 -22.97 20.58 15.22
C PHE A 99 -23.55 21.97 15.48
N TYR A 100 -24.64 22.31 14.82
CA TYR A 100 -25.39 23.53 15.13
C TYR A 100 -26.88 23.32 14.85
N TYR A 101 -27.72 24.17 15.43
CA TYR A 101 -29.16 24.13 15.26
C TYR A 101 -29.63 25.28 14.39
N LYS A 102 -30.69 25.05 13.60
CA LYS A 102 -31.40 26.10 12.89
C LYS A 102 -32.88 26.10 13.25
N ILE A 103 -33.45 27.28 13.44
CA ILE A 103 -34.90 27.51 13.48
C ILE A 103 -35.21 28.54 12.39
N ASN A 104 -36.17 28.22 11.52
CA ASN A 104 -36.56 29.08 10.40
C ASN A 104 -35.37 29.57 9.53
N GLY A 105 -34.39 28.69 9.29
CA GLY A 105 -33.22 29.00 8.46
C GLY A 105 -32.10 29.79 9.15
N ILE A 106 -32.22 30.10 10.44
CA ILE A 106 -31.25 30.88 11.24
C ILE A 106 -30.53 29.96 12.20
N GLU A 107 -29.21 30.07 12.30
CA GLU A 107 -28.41 29.41 13.34
C GLU A 107 -28.80 29.92 14.73
N VAL A 108 -29.19 29.00 15.63
CA VAL A 108 -29.61 29.31 17.01
C VAL A 108 -28.74 28.61 18.04
N PHE A 109 -28.33 29.33 19.07
CA PHE A 109 -27.59 28.81 20.21
C PHE A 109 -28.53 28.60 21.40
N PHE A 110 -28.39 27.47 22.09
CA PHE A 110 -29.17 27.10 23.26
C PHE A 110 -28.29 27.19 24.53
N PRO A 111 -28.44 28.24 25.35
CA PRO A 111 -27.85 28.29 26.68
C PRO A 111 -28.39 27.15 27.56
N TYR A 112 -27.62 26.72 28.56
CA TYR A 112 -28.06 25.79 29.62
C TYR A 112 -28.79 24.51 29.14
N ASN A 113 -28.36 23.97 28.00
CA ASN A 113 -28.96 22.79 27.35
C ASN A 113 -30.47 22.95 27.07
N MET A 114 -30.92 24.15 26.70
CA MET A 114 -32.33 24.44 26.41
C MET A 114 -32.90 23.68 25.19
N GLU A 115 -32.06 23.07 24.36
CA GLU A 115 -32.48 22.22 23.24
C GLU A 115 -33.29 20.99 23.68
N ARG A 116 -33.26 20.62 24.96
CA ARG A 116 -34.10 19.53 25.51
C ARG A 116 -35.60 19.86 25.55
N TYR A 117 -35.95 21.13 25.45
CA TYR A 117 -37.35 21.62 25.51
C TYR A 117 -37.94 21.86 24.11
N LEU A 118 -37.35 21.24 23.09
CA LEU A 118 -37.83 21.32 21.70
C LEU A 118 -39.15 20.55 21.49
N ALA A 119 -40.01 21.12 20.66
CA ALA A 119 -41.26 20.54 20.16
C ALA A 119 -41.23 20.45 18.62
N GLU A 120 -42.24 19.81 18.02
CA GLU A 120 -42.36 19.70 16.54
C GLU A 120 -42.39 21.07 15.86
N THR A 121 -43.05 22.05 16.48
CA THR A 121 -43.01 23.46 16.09
C THR A 121 -42.66 24.29 17.31
N ASN A 122 -41.60 25.09 17.21
CA ASN A 122 -41.05 25.85 18.32
C ASN A 122 -41.42 27.32 18.20
N VAL A 123 -41.73 27.93 19.34
CA VAL A 123 -41.79 29.39 19.50
C VAL A 123 -40.63 29.77 20.39
N ALA A 124 -39.65 30.49 19.85
CA ALA A 124 -38.45 30.88 20.58
C ALA A 124 -38.33 32.41 20.63
N GLU A 125 -38.12 32.94 21.83
CA GLU A 125 -37.65 34.30 22.05
C GLU A 125 -36.12 34.30 21.95
N VAL A 126 -35.58 35.17 21.10
CA VAL A 126 -34.15 35.22 20.82
C VAL A 126 -33.60 36.63 20.88
N VAL A 127 -32.31 36.72 21.18
CA VAL A 127 -31.50 37.92 20.96
C VAL A 127 -30.40 37.66 19.95
N PHE A 128 -30.08 38.66 19.15
CA PHE A 128 -29.18 38.47 18.01
C PHE A 128 -27.72 38.82 18.33
N THR A 129 -26.82 37.98 17.85
CA THR A 129 -25.41 38.34 17.61
C THR A 129 -25.21 38.63 16.12
N GLU A 130 -24.01 39.04 15.72
CA GLU A 130 -23.69 39.23 14.28
C GLU A 130 -23.73 37.94 13.43
N ARG A 131 -23.90 36.75 14.06
CA ARG A 131 -23.73 35.46 13.37
C ARG A 131 -24.80 34.41 13.65
N TYR A 132 -25.42 34.46 14.81
CA TYR A 132 -26.43 33.51 15.26
C TYR A 132 -27.33 34.17 16.30
N ALA A 133 -28.51 33.61 16.53
CA ALA A 133 -29.41 34.05 17.58
C ALA A 133 -29.20 33.22 18.86
N ILE A 134 -29.27 33.85 20.02
CA ILE A 134 -29.20 33.19 21.32
C ILE A 134 -30.62 33.07 21.86
N ILE A 135 -31.01 31.86 22.26
CA ILE A 135 -32.34 31.59 22.81
C ILE A 135 -32.43 32.07 24.25
N VAL A 136 -33.49 32.81 24.55
CA VAL A 136 -33.81 33.38 25.87
C VAL A 136 -35.03 32.67 26.47
N ASN A 137 -36.00 32.30 25.62
CA ASN A 137 -37.13 31.47 25.99
C ASN A 137 -37.44 30.53 24.83
N ILE A 138 -37.79 29.28 25.11
CA ILE A 138 -38.33 28.36 24.10
C ILE A 138 -39.49 27.55 24.67
N ASN A 139 -40.63 27.57 23.97
CA ASN A 139 -41.83 26.79 24.34
C ASN A 139 -42.21 26.92 25.83
N ASP A 140 -42.22 28.16 26.35
CA ASP A 140 -42.50 28.51 27.75
C ASP A 140 -41.40 28.16 28.78
N TYR A 141 -40.20 27.78 28.34
CA TYR A 141 -39.03 27.58 29.21
C TYR A 141 -38.06 28.76 29.12
N ASP A 142 -37.86 29.48 30.22
CA ASP A 142 -36.97 30.65 30.31
C ASP A 142 -35.52 30.31 30.73
N LEU A 143 -34.59 31.25 30.51
CA LEU A 143 -33.17 31.10 30.86
C LEU A 143 -32.95 30.76 32.34
N GLN A 144 -33.76 31.32 33.23
CA GLN A 144 -33.60 31.13 34.66
C GLN A 144 -33.92 29.68 35.06
N THR A 145 -35.02 29.14 34.56
CA THR A 145 -35.41 27.74 34.77
C THR A 145 -34.36 26.78 34.20
N ALA A 146 -33.79 27.11 33.04
CA ALA A 146 -32.73 26.31 32.44
C ALA A 146 -31.42 26.36 33.25
N ALA A 147 -31.02 27.54 33.73
CA ALA A 147 -29.82 27.70 34.55
C ALA A 147 -29.90 26.92 35.87
N ASP A 148 -31.03 27.01 36.58
CA ASP A 148 -31.27 26.27 37.82
C ASP A 148 -31.11 24.75 37.62
N SER A 149 -31.59 24.22 36.47
CA SER A 149 -31.50 22.78 36.18
C SER A 149 -30.07 22.26 35.94
N VAL A 150 -29.14 23.11 35.47
CA VAL A 150 -27.75 22.72 35.23
C VAL A 150 -26.96 22.61 36.54
N ASP A 151 -27.29 23.44 37.53
CA ASP A 151 -26.64 23.36 38.84
C ASP A 151 -27.09 22.11 39.62
N ASP A 152 -28.35 21.70 39.48
CA ASP A 152 -28.85 20.42 40.00
C ASP A 152 -28.11 19.21 39.39
N GLU A 153 -27.84 19.22 38.08
CA GLU A 153 -27.12 18.15 37.37
C GLU A 153 -25.65 18.03 37.85
N LYS A 154 -24.96 19.17 38.00
CA LYS A 154 -23.58 19.18 38.52
C LYS A 154 -23.52 18.63 39.95
N GLN A 155 -24.48 19.00 40.78
CA GLN A 155 -24.54 18.49 42.14
C GLN A 155 -24.77 16.97 42.16
N ILE A 156 -25.59 16.43 41.25
CA ILE A 156 -25.81 14.98 41.11
C ILE A 156 -24.50 14.26 40.73
N GLU A 157 -23.72 14.81 39.79
CA GLU A 157 -22.45 14.22 39.37
C GLU A 157 -21.41 14.26 40.50
N GLU A 158 -21.30 15.38 41.21
CA GLU A 158 -20.40 15.51 42.37
C GLU A 158 -20.77 14.53 43.49
N ASP A 159 -22.06 14.39 43.80
CA ASP A 159 -22.55 13.45 44.81
C ASP A 159 -22.34 11.99 44.39
N TRP A 160 -22.49 11.68 43.09
CA TRP A 160 -22.21 10.37 42.53
C TRP A 160 -20.71 10.00 42.67
N LEU A 161 -19.81 10.90 42.25
CA LEU A 161 -18.37 10.67 42.33
C LEU A 161 -17.86 10.57 43.77
N ALA A 162 -18.42 11.38 44.67
CA ALA A 162 -18.06 11.41 46.09
C ALA A 162 -18.78 10.34 46.93
N GLY A 163 -19.69 9.56 46.35
CA GLY A 163 -20.44 8.52 47.05
C GLY A 163 -21.33 9.05 48.18
N ARG A 164 -21.85 10.27 48.07
CA ARG A 164 -22.65 10.93 49.13
C ARG A 164 -24.12 10.52 49.03
N SER A 165 -24.71 10.07 50.15
CA SER A 165 -26.15 9.82 50.23
C SER A 165 -26.92 11.15 50.30
N ASN A 166 -27.97 11.28 49.48
CA ASN A 166 -28.87 12.43 49.50
C ASN A 166 -29.88 12.31 50.63
N SER A 167 -29.53 12.74 51.84
CA SER A 167 -30.49 12.94 52.93
C SER A 167 -31.17 14.31 52.84
N PHE A 168 -32.23 14.41 52.02
CA PHE A 168 -33.20 15.51 52.16
C PHE A 168 -34.47 15.02 52.86
N ILE A 169 -34.51 15.30 54.17
CA ILE A 169 -35.63 15.37 55.13
C ILE A 169 -36.92 14.63 54.77
N ASN A 170 -37.17 13.49 55.42
CA ASN A 170 -38.53 13.01 55.72
C ASN A 170 -39.17 13.97 56.73
N ILE A 171 -40.14 14.79 56.32
CA ILE A 171 -41.13 15.32 57.28
C ILE A 171 -42.32 14.36 57.27
N LYS A 172 -42.22 13.33 58.10
CA LYS A 172 -43.39 12.62 58.63
C LYS A 172 -43.25 12.60 60.14
N ASP A 173 -43.93 13.56 60.77
CA ASP A 173 -44.72 13.43 61.99
C ASP A 173 -44.78 14.81 62.67
N GLU A 174 -45.96 15.44 62.67
CA GLU A 174 -46.63 15.86 63.91
C GLU A 174 -48.03 16.44 63.62
N THR A 175 -48.94 15.99 64.48
CA THR A 175 -50.35 16.29 64.70
C THR A 175 -50.79 17.75 64.64
N THR A 176 -52.00 17.97 64.10
CA THR A 176 -53.02 18.99 64.43
C THR A 176 -52.55 20.33 65.02
N ASP A 177 -52.69 21.44 64.27
CA ASP A 177 -53.75 22.44 64.49
C ASP A 177 -53.68 23.64 63.53
N THR A 178 -54.87 24.12 63.21
CA THR A 178 -55.29 25.30 62.43
C THR A 178 -54.39 26.54 62.49
N ILE A 179 -53.82 26.98 61.35
CA ILE A 179 -53.73 28.41 60.96
C ILE A 179 -53.87 28.53 59.43
N THR A 180 -54.84 29.34 59.03
CA THR A 180 -55.18 29.75 57.66
C THR A 180 -54.10 30.59 56.98
N GLY A 181 -53.81 30.27 55.70
CA GLY A 181 -53.38 31.27 54.71
C GLY A 181 -51.96 31.19 54.15
N SER A 182 -51.67 30.20 53.30
CA SER A 182 -51.01 30.38 51.99
C SER A 182 -51.06 29.07 51.19
N SER A 183 -51.76 29.10 50.06
CA SER A 183 -51.59 28.11 48.99
C SER A 183 -50.67 28.73 47.94
N LEU A 184 -49.87 27.90 47.27
CA LEU A 184 -48.76 28.21 46.34
C LEU A 184 -47.46 28.50 47.11
N THR A 185 -46.41 27.67 47.15
CA THR A 185 -45.87 26.68 46.21
C THR A 185 -45.09 25.63 47.00
N SER A 186 -45.51 24.37 46.96
CA SER A 186 -44.80 23.24 47.61
C SER A 186 -44.53 22.10 46.62
N GLU A 187 -44.26 22.42 45.35
CA GLU A 187 -43.93 21.44 44.30
C GLU A 187 -42.45 21.43 43.88
N LYS A 188 -41.58 22.26 44.48
CA LYS A 188 -40.22 22.52 43.94
C LYS A 188 -39.07 21.66 44.50
N TYR A 189 -39.32 20.43 44.97
CA TYR A 189 -38.25 19.47 45.25
C TYR A 189 -38.67 18.07 44.79
N LYS A 190 -38.17 17.65 43.62
CA LYS A 190 -38.40 16.32 43.05
C LYS A 190 -37.75 15.30 43.99
N LYS A 191 -38.56 14.49 44.68
CA LYS A 191 -38.09 13.39 45.52
C LYS A 191 -37.32 12.40 44.64
N ARG A 192 -36.01 12.27 44.86
CA ARG A 192 -35.16 11.32 44.11
C ARG A 192 -35.51 9.89 44.53
N ASN A 193 -35.74 9.01 43.55
CA ASN A 193 -36.12 7.62 43.76
C ASN A 193 -34.90 6.67 43.93
N TYR A 194 -33.74 7.21 44.33
CA TYR A 194 -32.54 6.44 44.61
C TYR A 194 -31.71 7.02 45.76
N GLU A 195 -30.95 6.16 46.43
CA GLU A 195 -30.05 6.46 47.55
C GLU A 195 -28.68 5.77 47.33
N ILE A 196 -27.57 6.49 47.56
CA ILE A 196 -26.23 5.90 47.58
C ILE A 196 -25.95 5.44 49.02
N ILE A 197 -25.82 4.14 49.23
CA ILE A 197 -25.64 3.54 50.57
C ILE A 197 -24.18 3.64 51.02
N GLU A 198 -23.27 3.21 50.16
CA GLU A 198 -21.87 2.97 50.52
C GLU A 198 -20.99 3.05 49.26
N GLN A 199 -19.78 3.58 49.42
CA GLN A 199 -18.74 3.50 48.41
C GLN A 199 -17.66 2.52 48.90
N ARG A 200 -17.30 1.54 48.05
CA ARG A 200 -16.28 0.53 48.32
C ARG A 200 -15.33 0.37 47.14
N GLU A 201 -14.19 -0.27 47.37
CA GLU A 201 -13.34 -0.73 46.27
C GLU A 201 -13.91 -2.00 45.61
N GLU A 202 -13.64 -2.17 44.33
CA GLU A 202 -13.97 -3.36 43.56
C GLU A 202 -13.23 -4.60 44.10
N THR A 203 -13.91 -5.73 44.17
CA THR A 203 -13.29 -6.98 44.63
C THR A 203 -12.33 -7.56 43.58
N PRO A 204 -11.34 -8.37 43.97
CA PRO A 204 -10.46 -9.05 43.01
C PRO A 204 -11.20 -9.94 41.99
N LEU A 205 -12.39 -10.44 42.35
CA LEU A 205 -13.24 -11.25 41.49
C LEU A 205 -13.91 -10.39 40.41
N GLU A 206 -14.48 -9.24 40.78
CA GLU A 206 -15.09 -8.29 39.84
C GLU A 206 -14.04 -7.73 38.87
N SER A 207 -12.87 -7.35 39.38
CA SER A 207 -11.76 -6.81 38.56
C SER A 207 -11.24 -7.82 37.54
N ALA A 208 -11.41 -9.13 37.78
CA ALA A 208 -10.92 -10.18 36.90
C ALA A 208 -11.63 -10.25 35.53
N ILE A 209 -12.80 -9.61 35.37
CA ILE A 209 -13.53 -9.53 34.10
C ILE A 209 -12.98 -8.46 33.16
N ARG A 210 -12.31 -7.44 33.69
CA ARG A 210 -11.79 -6.36 32.86
C ARG A 210 -10.58 -6.82 32.06
N THR A 211 -10.60 -6.48 30.77
CA THR A 211 -9.47 -6.67 29.86
C THR A 211 -8.32 -5.81 30.34
N LYS A 212 -7.32 -6.43 30.98
CA LYS A 212 -6.07 -5.75 31.37
C LYS A 212 -5.42 -5.12 30.13
N HIS A 213 -4.90 -3.89 30.23
CA HIS A 213 -4.14 -3.22 29.17
C HIS A 213 -3.08 -4.16 28.60
N ASN A 214 -3.35 -4.73 27.43
CA ASN A 214 -2.59 -5.88 26.96
C ASN A 214 -1.46 -5.42 26.03
N THR A 215 -0.23 -5.80 26.36
CA THR A 215 0.97 -5.65 25.52
C THR A 215 0.91 -6.49 24.24
N GLY A 216 -0.22 -7.15 23.95
CA GLY A 216 -0.40 -7.97 22.75
C GLY A 216 -0.15 -7.24 21.43
N TRP A 217 -0.49 -5.95 21.35
CA TRP A 217 -0.18 -5.15 20.16
C TRP A 217 1.32 -4.87 20.01
N LEU A 218 2.04 -4.66 21.13
CA LEU A 218 3.51 -4.55 21.14
C LEU A 218 4.17 -5.87 20.72
N ALA A 219 3.64 -7.01 21.19
CA ALA A 219 4.14 -8.31 20.78
C ALA A 219 4.00 -8.54 19.26
N VAL A 220 2.87 -8.11 18.68
CA VAL A 220 2.63 -8.13 17.23
C VAL A 220 3.62 -7.21 16.50
N LEU A 221 3.79 -5.97 16.98
CA LEU A 221 4.73 -5.01 16.41
C LEU A 221 6.16 -5.57 16.39
N PHE A 222 6.63 -6.13 17.50
CA PHE A 222 7.97 -6.72 17.59
C PHE A 222 8.11 -7.98 16.72
N LEU A 223 7.04 -8.77 16.55
CA LEU A 223 7.07 -9.92 15.65
C LEU A 223 7.20 -9.48 14.18
N ILE A 224 6.48 -8.43 13.78
CA ILE A 224 6.59 -7.84 12.44
C ILE A 224 8.02 -7.31 12.23
N LEU A 225 8.55 -6.55 13.18
CA LEU A 225 9.93 -6.04 13.10
C LEU A 225 10.96 -7.17 12.97
N ALA A 226 10.82 -8.24 13.76
CA ALA A 226 11.71 -9.40 13.69
C ALA A 226 11.76 -9.99 12.27
N VAL A 227 10.59 -10.17 11.64
CA VAL A 227 10.50 -10.73 10.28
C VAL A 227 11.01 -9.76 9.23
N THR A 228 10.74 -8.46 9.37
CA THR A 228 11.30 -7.44 8.48
C THR A 228 12.83 -7.44 8.50
N PHE A 229 13.45 -7.49 9.69
CA PHE A 229 14.90 -7.58 9.80
C PHE A 229 15.43 -8.93 9.28
N PHE A 230 14.71 -10.02 9.49
CA PHE A 230 15.09 -11.32 8.92
C PHE A 230 15.06 -11.31 7.39
N VAL A 231 14.00 -10.79 6.77
CA VAL A 231 13.91 -10.64 5.30
C VAL A 231 15.04 -9.75 4.79
N ARG A 232 15.33 -8.64 5.50
CA ARG A 232 16.46 -7.78 5.15
C ARG A 232 17.78 -8.53 5.22
N TYR A 233 18.01 -9.34 6.25
CA TYR A 233 19.19 -10.19 6.38
C TYR A 233 19.28 -11.21 5.24
N TRP A 234 18.16 -11.83 4.88
CA TRP A 234 18.12 -12.79 3.76
C TRP A 234 18.46 -12.14 2.42
N CYS A 235 18.03 -10.90 2.19
CA CYS A 235 18.36 -10.20 0.93
C CYS A 235 19.72 -9.49 0.96
N TYR A 236 20.23 -9.15 2.15
CA TYR A 236 21.45 -8.37 2.34
C TYR A 236 22.23 -8.97 3.51
N ASP A 237 23.31 -9.68 3.18
CA ASP A 237 24.16 -10.31 4.18
C ASP A 237 24.68 -9.28 5.21
N GLY A 238 24.59 -9.63 6.49
CA GLY A 238 24.89 -8.72 7.59
C GLY A 238 24.59 -9.31 8.96
N ALA A 239 25.64 -9.74 9.66
CA ALA A 239 25.55 -10.34 11.00
C ALA A 239 24.84 -9.45 12.04
N GLN A 240 24.94 -8.12 11.91
CA GLN A 240 24.25 -7.18 12.81
C GLN A 240 22.73 -7.22 12.62
N ILE A 241 22.26 -7.45 11.40
CA ILE A 241 20.84 -7.45 11.03
C ILE A 241 20.14 -8.67 11.64
N ILE A 242 20.79 -9.84 11.60
CA ILE A 242 20.23 -11.05 12.20
C ILE A 242 20.17 -10.98 13.72
N ILE A 243 21.15 -10.35 14.38
CA ILE A 243 21.12 -10.10 15.84
C ILE A 243 19.89 -9.25 16.20
N MET A 244 19.61 -8.20 15.42
CA MET A 244 18.43 -7.36 15.61
C MET A 244 17.12 -8.15 15.40
N ALA A 245 17.05 -9.02 14.39
CA ALA A 245 15.89 -9.88 14.16
C ALA A 245 15.59 -10.77 15.38
N PHE A 246 16.60 -11.42 15.96
CA PHE A 246 16.44 -12.23 17.17
C PHE A 246 16.12 -11.41 18.42
N ALA A 247 16.69 -10.19 18.56
CA ALA A 247 16.36 -9.29 19.68
C ALA A 247 14.87 -8.90 19.68
N PHE A 248 14.32 -8.54 18.52
CA PHE A 248 12.89 -8.24 18.39
C PHE A 248 12.01 -9.49 18.58
N LEU A 249 12.46 -10.65 18.12
CA LEU A 249 11.76 -11.91 18.37
C LEU A 249 11.68 -12.22 19.87
N PHE A 250 12.76 -11.99 20.62
CA PHE A 250 12.79 -12.14 22.07
C PHE A 250 11.87 -11.13 22.78
N LEU A 251 11.88 -9.86 22.35
CA LEU A 251 10.96 -8.83 22.87
C LEU A 251 9.49 -9.20 22.65
N SER A 252 9.17 -9.77 21.49
CA SER A 252 7.81 -10.28 21.21
C SER A 252 7.39 -11.38 22.19
N LEU A 253 8.27 -12.35 22.44
CA LEU A 253 8.04 -13.43 23.42
C LEU A 253 7.88 -12.89 24.84
N PHE A 254 8.73 -11.93 25.24
CA PHE A 254 8.64 -11.28 26.54
C PHE A 254 7.29 -10.57 26.73
N CYS A 255 6.84 -9.80 25.73
CA CYS A 255 5.54 -9.15 25.76
C CYS A 255 4.36 -10.14 25.80
N CYS A 256 4.52 -11.35 25.27
CA CYS A 256 3.51 -12.41 25.36
C CYS A 256 3.37 -12.96 26.80
N TRP A 257 4.48 -13.04 27.54
CA TRP A 257 4.52 -13.57 28.91
C TRP A 257 4.22 -12.52 29.98
N HIS A 258 4.55 -11.26 29.73
CA HIS A 258 4.30 -10.19 30.68
C HIS A 258 2.80 -10.03 30.99
N LYS A 259 2.44 -10.03 32.28
CA LYS A 259 1.05 -9.86 32.76
C LYS A 259 0.91 -8.46 33.36
N PRO A 260 0.05 -7.59 32.83
CA PRO A 260 -0.20 -6.27 33.41
C PRO A 260 -0.88 -6.39 34.78
N LYS A 261 -0.62 -5.41 35.67
CA LYS A 261 -1.40 -5.24 36.90
C LYS A 261 -2.81 -4.79 36.56
N SER A 262 -3.77 -5.12 37.42
CA SER A 262 -5.17 -4.70 37.26
C SER A 262 -5.36 -3.43 38.07
N GLU A 263 -5.95 -2.42 37.46
CA GLU A 263 -6.44 -1.25 38.19
C GLU A 263 -7.61 -1.69 39.09
N ILE A 264 -7.88 -0.96 40.17
CA ILE A 264 -8.99 -1.21 41.09
C ILE A 264 -9.88 0.01 41.00
N TYR A 265 -11.16 -0.18 40.69
CA TYR A 265 -12.11 0.91 40.56
C TYR A 265 -12.94 1.05 41.82
N ASN A 266 -13.49 2.24 42.02
CA ASN A 266 -14.46 2.51 43.08
C ASN A 266 -15.85 2.05 42.63
N VAL A 267 -16.63 1.57 43.59
CA VAL A 267 -17.96 0.99 43.39
C VAL A 267 -18.93 1.64 44.35
N ASN A 268 -20.00 2.22 43.83
CA ASN A 268 -21.11 2.73 44.62
C ASN A 268 -22.17 1.65 44.77
N ARG A 269 -22.61 1.41 46.01
CA ARG A 269 -23.81 0.65 46.31
C ARG A 269 -25.00 1.60 46.32
N VAL A 270 -25.94 1.38 45.42
CA VAL A 270 -27.12 2.20 45.20
C VAL A 270 -28.36 1.41 45.56
N ARG A 271 -29.36 2.05 46.15
CA ARG A 271 -30.69 1.50 46.36
C ARG A 271 -31.69 2.38 45.62
N GLY A 272 -32.46 1.81 44.70
CA GLY A 272 -33.46 2.58 43.96
C GLY A 272 -34.31 1.70 43.05
N THR A 273 -35.23 2.35 42.34
CA THR A 273 -36.15 1.70 41.38
C THR A 273 -35.63 1.83 39.95
N ILE A 274 -35.91 0.83 39.11
CA ILE A 274 -35.65 0.89 37.66
C ILE A 274 -36.87 1.54 37.01
N ASP A 275 -36.67 2.67 36.34
CA ASP A 275 -37.75 3.36 35.62
C ASP A 275 -37.87 2.84 34.20
N ASP A 276 -36.72 2.59 33.56
CA ASP A 276 -36.64 2.06 32.20
C ASP A 276 -35.44 1.13 32.03
N ASN A 277 -35.61 0.14 31.17
CA ASN A 277 -34.58 -0.81 30.79
C ASN A 277 -34.43 -0.81 29.27
N ASN A 278 -33.41 -0.13 28.78
CA ASN A 278 -33.04 -0.15 27.39
C ASN A 278 -32.30 -1.46 27.06
N ILE A 279 -33.11 -2.41 26.61
CA ILE A 279 -32.72 -3.76 26.19
C ILE A 279 -31.73 -3.75 25.02
N VAL A 280 -31.77 -2.75 24.14
CA VAL A 280 -30.91 -2.67 22.94
C VAL A 280 -29.49 -2.27 23.34
N ASP A 281 -29.37 -1.24 24.19
CA ASP A 281 -28.08 -0.69 24.60
C ASP A 281 -27.52 -1.34 25.87
N CYS A 282 -28.24 -2.33 26.42
CA CYS A 282 -27.94 -3.00 27.68
C CYS A 282 -27.75 -2.01 28.84
N GLN A 283 -28.70 -1.08 28.97
CA GLN A 283 -28.68 0.01 29.94
C GLN A 283 -29.96 0.03 30.77
N ILE A 284 -29.83 0.28 32.07
CA ILE A 284 -30.98 0.58 32.94
C ILE A 284 -30.90 2.04 33.40
N ILE A 285 -32.06 2.67 33.51
CA ILE A 285 -32.25 3.98 34.11
C ILE A 285 -32.78 3.76 35.53
N VAL A 286 -32.05 4.27 36.51
CA VAL A 286 -32.39 4.14 37.92
C VAL A 286 -32.80 5.50 38.49
N GLY A 287 -33.98 5.51 39.10
CA GLY A 287 -34.59 6.63 39.79
C GLY A 287 -35.20 7.73 38.90
N ASP A 288 -34.43 8.25 37.94
CA ASP A 288 -34.88 9.16 36.85
C ASP A 288 -33.69 9.65 36.00
N THR A 289 -32.46 9.52 36.52
CA THR A 289 -31.27 10.23 35.99
C THR A 289 -30.03 9.35 35.81
N LEU A 290 -29.91 8.25 36.58
CA LEU A 290 -28.69 7.45 36.57
C LEU A 290 -28.78 6.33 35.54
N VAL A 291 -27.86 6.34 34.57
CA VAL A 291 -27.78 5.33 33.51
C VAL A 291 -26.66 4.34 33.80
N PHE A 292 -27.00 3.07 33.99
CA PHE A 292 -26.03 2.00 34.25
C PHE A 292 -25.99 0.97 33.14
N LYS A 293 -24.79 0.54 32.75
CA LYS A 293 -24.58 -0.50 31.73
C LYS A 293 -24.50 -1.87 32.36
N TYR A 294 -25.25 -2.84 31.87
CA TYR A 294 -25.20 -4.21 32.37
C TYR A 294 -24.63 -5.19 31.32
N PRO A 295 -24.10 -6.35 31.73
CA PRO A 295 -23.61 -7.37 30.80
C PRO A 295 -24.71 -7.92 29.90
N GLU A 296 -24.42 -8.13 28.60
CA GLU A 296 -25.41 -8.58 27.62
C GLU A 296 -26.18 -9.86 28.04
N HIS A 297 -25.53 -10.80 28.74
CA HIS A 297 -26.20 -12.02 29.23
C HIS A 297 -27.19 -11.80 30.38
N TRP A 298 -27.24 -10.61 30.98
CA TRP A 298 -28.24 -10.25 31.99
C TRP A 298 -29.53 -9.73 31.38
N ARG A 299 -29.54 -9.43 30.07
CA ARG A 299 -30.69 -8.88 29.34
C ARG A 299 -31.99 -9.66 29.54
N LEU A 300 -31.93 -10.98 29.71
CA LEU A 300 -33.11 -11.84 29.87
C LEU A 300 -33.62 -11.93 31.32
N PHE A 301 -32.88 -11.40 32.28
CA PHE A 301 -33.09 -11.60 33.71
C PHE A 301 -33.39 -10.30 34.47
N LEU A 302 -33.22 -9.15 33.81
CA LEU A 302 -33.56 -7.84 34.36
C LEU A 302 -35.02 -7.49 33.98
N PRO A 303 -35.81 -6.95 34.92
CA PRO A 303 -37.17 -6.49 34.63
C PRO A 303 -37.15 -5.21 33.78
N GLU A 304 -38.28 -4.90 33.14
CA GLU A 304 -38.47 -3.65 32.38
C GLU A 304 -38.52 -2.43 33.31
N ASN A 305 -39.21 -2.55 34.44
CA ASN A 305 -39.26 -1.57 35.52
C ASN A 305 -39.40 -2.26 36.88
N THR A 306 -39.15 -1.54 37.98
CA THR A 306 -39.38 -2.05 39.34
C THR A 306 -40.19 -1.10 40.20
N THR A 307 -41.18 -1.65 40.91
CA THR A 307 -42.00 -0.88 41.87
C THR A 307 -41.41 -0.81 43.27
N ALA A 308 -40.35 -1.58 43.53
CA ALA A 308 -39.67 -1.67 44.83
C ALA A 308 -38.19 -1.36 44.67
N ASP A 309 -37.61 -0.81 45.73
CA ASP A 309 -36.18 -0.47 45.78
C ASP A 309 -35.31 -1.74 45.74
N VAL A 310 -34.34 -1.76 44.83
CA VAL A 310 -33.37 -2.83 44.68
C VAL A 310 -31.97 -2.31 44.96
N GLU A 311 -31.17 -3.08 45.70
CA GLU A 311 -29.76 -2.78 45.91
C GLU A 311 -28.91 -3.21 44.70
N MET A 312 -28.07 -2.30 44.23
CA MET A 312 -27.23 -2.45 43.07
C MET A 312 -25.80 -2.02 43.40
N ASP A 313 -24.80 -2.72 42.88
CA ASP A 313 -23.40 -2.29 42.98
C ASP A 313 -22.94 -1.85 41.58
N VAL A 314 -22.45 -0.62 41.45
CA VAL A 314 -22.08 0.01 40.16
C VAL A 314 -20.66 0.55 40.22
N SER A 315 -19.84 0.24 39.22
CA SER A 315 -18.48 0.80 39.10
C SER A 315 -18.52 2.24 38.59
N LEU A 316 -17.73 3.13 39.19
CA LEU A 316 -17.72 4.55 38.87
C LEU A 316 -17.10 4.89 37.51
N ASP A 317 -15.99 4.25 37.14
CA ASP A 317 -15.24 4.63 35.93
C ASP A 317 -15.94 4.23 34.63
N ASP A 318 -16.71 3.14 34.63
CA ASP A 318 -17.38 2.63 33.43
C ASP A 318 -18.90 2.52 33.56
N ASN A 319 -19.47 3.00 34.67
CA ASN A 319 -20.89 2.92 35.03
C ASN A 319 -21.48 1.50 34.84
N LYS A 320 -20.66 0.46 35.05
CA LYS A 320 -21.12 -0.92 34.89
C LYS A 320 -21.75 -1.47 36.16
N LEU A 321 -22.88 -2.14 35.95
CA LEU A 321 -23.60 -2.88 36.97
C LEU A 321 -22.84 -4.19 37.30
N LEU A 322 -22.33 -4.28 38.53
CA LEU A 322 -21.60 -5.44 39.05
C LEU A 322 -22.50 -6.39 39.83
N ARG A 323 -23.58 -5.88 40.43
CA ARG A 323 -24.58 -6.65 41.17
C ARG A 323 -25.96 -6.02 41.01
N TYR A 324 -26.97 -6.87 40.84
CA TYR A 324 -28.37 -6.49 40.90
C TYR A 324 -29.09 -7.39 41.90
N GLY A 325 -29.50 -6.79 43.03
CA GLY A 325 -30.14 -7.45 44.15
C GLY A 325 -29.36 -8.68 44.65
N TYR A 326 -30.10 -9.73 44.98
CA TYR A 326 -29.54 -11.02 45.37
C TYR A 326 -29.45 -12.01 44.22
N SER A 327 -30.03 -11.71 43.05
CA SER A 327 -30.16 -12.64 41.92
C SER A 327 -28.96 -12.62 40.99
N LEU A 328 -28.45 -11.43 40.63
CA LEU A 328 -27.38 -11.27 39.64
C LEU A 328 -26.14 -10.66 40.29
N SER A 329 -24.98 -11.28 40.08
CA SER A 329 -23.72 -10.81 40.65
C SER A 329 -22.54 -11.32 39.84
N ILE A 330 -21.76 -10.38 39.34
CA ILE A 330 -20.52 -10.62 38.61
C ILE A 330 -19.50 -11.38 39.48
N GLY A 331 -19.35 -11.00 40.74
CA GLY A 331 -18.45 -11.69 41.67
C GLY A 331 -18.76 -13.18 41.79
N ARG A 332 -20.05 -13.53 41.90
CA ARG A 332 -20.49 -14.94 41.94
C ARG A 332 -20.24 -15.68 40.63
N GLU A 333 -20.42 -15.03 39.48
CA GLU A 333 -20.09 -15.66 38.19
C GLU A 333 -18.62 -16.04 38.10
N VAL A 334 -17.72 -15.16 38.54
CA VAL A 334 -16.28 -15.40 38.50
C VAL A 334 -15.88 -16.45 39.52
N GLU A 335 -16.50 -16.45 40.70
CA GLU A 335 -16.28 -17.48 41.72
C GLU A 335 -16.71 -18.88 41.23
N GLN A 336 -17.89 -19.01 40.62
CA GLN A 336 -18.43 -20.29 40.19
C GLN A 336 -17.86 -20.80 38.86
N PHE A 337 -17.63 -19.91 37.89
CA PHE A 337 -17.28 -20.29 36.52
C PHE A 337 -15.90 -19.77 36.06
N GLY A 338 -15.20 -19.01 36.91
CA GLY A 338 -13.93 -18.39 36.59
C GLY A 338 -14.06 -17.12 35.74
N PRO A 339 -12.95 -16.35 35.61
CA PRO A 339 -12.94 -15.12 34.83
C PRO A 339 -12.94 -15.40 33.31
N PRO A 340 -13.49 -14.48 32.50
CA PRO A 340 -13.47 -14.59 31.05
C PRO A 340 -12.04 -14.65 30.52
N LYS A 341 -11.83 -15.46 29.48
CA LYS A 341 -10.51 -15.61 28.85
C LYS A 341 -10.39 -14.65 27.67
N PHE A 342 -9.51 -13.65 27.77
CA PHE A 342 -9.35 -12.67 26.70
C PHE A 342 -8.71 -13.26 25.43
N LEU A 343 -9.38 -13.06 24.30
CA LEU A 343 -9.07 -13.66 23.00
C LEU A 343 -8.18 -12.77 22.12
N LYS A 344 -8.38 -11.44 22.18
CA LYS A 344 -7.83 -10.45 21.23
C LYS A 344 -6.34 -10.63 20.93
N ARG A 345 -5.50 -10.79 21.95
CA ARG A 345 -4.05 -10.98 21.76
C ARG A 345 -3.70 -12.24 20.96
N ASN A 346 -4.25 -13.37 21.38
CA ASN A 346 -3.92 -14.65 20.75
C ASN A 346 -4.46 -14.71 19.31
N PHE A 347 -5.63 -14.10 19.08
CA PHE A 347 -6.19 -13.88 17.76
C PHE A 347 -5.22 -13.06 16.89
N LEU A 348 -4.82 -11.88 17.34
CA LEU A 348 -3.91 -11.00 16.59
C LEU A 348 -2.57 -11.68 16.27
N LEU A 349 -1.95 -12.34 17.26
CA LEU A 349 -0.68 -13.06 17.07
C LEU A 349 -0.82 -14.27 16.15
N PHE A 350 -1.93 -14.99 16.19
CA PHE A 350 -2.16 -16.13 15.31
C PHE A 350 -2.26 -15.71 13.84
N PHE A 351 -3.12 -14.74 13.53
CA PHE A 351 -3.29 -14.29 12.15
C PHE A 351 -2.06 -13.56 11.62
N THR A 352 -1.44 -12.71 12.43
CA THR A 352 -0.19 -12.04 12.02
C THR A 352 0.93 -13.05 11.83
N GLY A 353 1.10 -13.98 12.76
CA GLY A 353 2.10 -15.04 12.66
C GLY A 353 1.90 -15.93 11.42
N LEU A 354 0.66 -16.26 11.06
CA LEU A 354 0.34 -17.04 9.86
C LEU A 354 0.74 -16.31 8.57
N ILE A 355 0.45 -15.01 8.47
CA ILE A 355 0.87 -14.17 7.33
C ILE A 355 2.39 -14.12 7.26
N LEU A 356 3.05 -13.82 8.38
CA LEU A 356 4.50 -13.69 8.45
C LEU A 356 5.25 -15.01 8.17
N SER A 357 4.72 -16.14 8.62
CA SER A 357 5.21 -17.47 8.24
C SER A 357 5.15 -17.68 6.73
N GLY A 358 4.05 -17.27 6.08
CA GLY A 358 3.93 -17.33 4.61
C GLY A 358 4.97 -16.46 3.90
N VAL A 359 5.24 -15.27 4.42
CA VAL A 359 6.28 -14.37 3.89
C VAL A 359 7.66 -15.03 3.98
N VAL A 360 8.03 -15.56 5.15
CA VAL A 360 9.32 -16.24 5.33
C VAL A 360 9.42 -17.46 4.41
N LEU A 361 8.39 -18.32 4.34
CA LEU A 361 8.36 -19.49 3.45
C LEU A 361 8.69 -19.12 2.00
N TYR A 362 8.08 -18.06 1.50
CA TYR A 362 8.22 -17.62 0.11
C TYR A 362 9.56 -16.93 -0.15
N VAL A 363 9.91 -15.92 0.65
CA VAL A 363 11.09 -15.07 0.38
C VAL A 363 12.40 -15.84 0.53
N SER A 364 12.49 -16.70 1.55
CA SER A 364 13.73 -17.42 1.83
C SER A 364 13.79 -18.83 1.27
N ASN A 365 12.75 -19.24 0.53
CA ASN A 365 12.62 -20.60 -0.01
C ASN A 365 12.95 -21.69 1.02
N VAL A 366 12.25 -21.67 2.16
CA VAL A 366 12.53 -22.54 3.32
C VAL A 366 12.53 -24.03 2.95
N MET A 367 11.76 -24.43 1.93
CA MET A 367 11.69 -25.81 1.49
C MET A 367 13.03 -26.31 0.95
N ASP A 368 13.67 -25.53 0.07
CA ASP A 368 14.99 -25.87 -0.48
C ASP A 368 16.05 -25.92 0.63
N ASN A 369 16.01 -24.94 1.55
CA ASN A 369 16.88 -24.91 2.71
C ASN A 369 16.72 -26.14 3.60
N ALA A 370 15.46 -26.55 3.86
CA ALA A 370 15.14 -27.72 4.65
C ALA A 370 15.60 -29.01 3.97
N LEU A 371 15.42 -29.11 2.65
CA LEU A 371 15.87 -30.23 1.84
C LEU A 371 17.41 -30.36 1.88
N PHE A 372 18.13 -29.25 1.72
CA PHE A 372 19.58 -29.22 1.86
C PHE A 372 20.05 -29.58 3.28
N SER A 373 19.39 -29.04 4.30
CA SER A 373 19.73 -29.34 5.70
C SER A 373 19.48 -30.81 6.06
N TYR A 374 18.41 -31.42 5.51
CA TYR A 374 18.14 -32.84 5.65
C TYR A 374 19.25 -33.70 5.04
N ARG A 375 19.78 -33.30 3.86
CA ARG A 375 20.94 -33.94 3.22
C ARG A 375 22.19 -33.87 4.10
N ILE A 376 22.52 -32.70 4.65
CA ILE A 376 23.68 -32.52 5.54
C ILE A 376 23.62 -33.47 6.75
N ILE A 377 22.43 -33.66 7.33
CA ILE A 377 22.26 -34.48 8.54
C ILE A 377 22.43 -35.98 8.23
N ASN A 378 21.97 -36.43 7.07
CA ASN A 378 21.94 -37.86 6.74
C ASN A 378 23.12 -38.34 5.91
N GLU A 379 23.79 -37.44 5.17
CA GLU A 379 24.81 -37.80 4.20
C GLU A 379 25.96 -36.77 4.16
N THR A 380 27.12 -37.19 3.64
CA THR A 380 28.23 -36.28 3.40
C THR A 380 27.98 -35.45 2.14
N VAL A 381 27.51 -34.22 2.33
CA VAL A 381 27.29 -33.29 1.21
C VAL A 381 28.63 -32.74 0.72
N ASN A 382 28.93 -32.92 -0.57
CA ASN A 382 30.06 -32.34 -1.26
C ASN A 382 29.56 -31.63 -2.52
N THR A 383 30.20 -30.53 -2.89
CA THR A 383 29.91 -29.86 -4.16
C THR A 383 30.38 -30.74 -5.31
N ILE A 384 29.43 -31.16 -6.15
CA ILE A 384 29.68 -31.95 -7.35
C ILE A 384 30.08 -31.00 -8.46
N ASN A 385 31.34 -31.06 -8.89
CA ASN A 385 31.83 -30.27 -10.01
C ASN A 385 31.47 -30.98 -11.32
N ILE A 386 30.73 -30.28 -12.18
CA ILE A 386 30.25 -30.81 -13.46
C ILE A 386 30.85 -29.99 -14.59
N ASN A 387 31.75 -30.61 -15.36
CA ASN A 387 32.44 -30.00 -16.49
C ASN A 387 32.04 -30.62 -17.84
N ASP A 388 31.22 -31.66 -17.84
CA ASP A 388 30.74 -32.34 -19.05
C ASP A 388 29.25 -32.69 -18.93
N THR A 389 28.55 -32.58 -20.06
CA THR A 389 27.15 -32.96 -20.24
C THR A 389 26.89 -34.44 -19.96
N THR A 390 27.88 -35.31 -20.14
CA THR A 390 27.75 -36.75 -19.85
C THR A 390 27.57 -37.01 -18.36
N LEU A 391 28.22 -36.22 -17.50
CA LEU A 391 28.08 -36.30 -16.04
C LEU A 391 26.71 -35.82 -15.56
N LEU A 392 26.07 -34.91 -16.29
CA LEU A 392 24.70 -34.48 -15.99
C LEU A 392 23.66 -35.52 -16.41
N LYS A 393 23.85 -36.18 -17.55
CA LYS A 393 22.89 -37.17 -18.07
C LYS A 393 22.98 -38.53 -17.38
N ASN A 394 24.20 -38.97 -17.07
CA ASN A 394 24.48 -40.30 -16.56
C ASN A 394 24.96 -40.29 -15.10
N GLY A 395 25.18 -39.11 -14.51
CA GLY A 395 25.58 -38.98 -13.11
C GLY A 395 24.42 -39.28 -12.16
N SER A 396 24.75 -39.78 -10.98
CA SER A 396 23.79 -40.03 -9.89
C SER A 396 23.44 -38.72 -9.16
N LEU A 397 23.01 -37.69 -9.89
CA LEU A 397 22.51 -36.45 -9.29
C LEU A 397 21.19 -36.72 -8.60
N GLN A 398 21.01 -36.14 -7.43
CA GLN A 398 19.78 -36.26 -6.66
C GLN A 398 19.35 -34.88 -6.14
N LYS A 399 18.07 -34.77 -5.73
CA LYS A 399 17.55 -33.55 -5.13
C LYS A 399 18.34 -33.25 -3.86
N GLY A 400 18.77 -32.00 -3.71
CA GLY A 400 19.54 -31.51 -2.57
C GLY A 400 21.05 -31.57 -2.73
N ASP A 401 21.53 -32.04 -3.87
CA ASP A 401 22.96 -31.99 -4.17
C ASP A 401 23.39 -30.55 -4.47
N LEU A 402 24.56 -30.17 -3.96
CA LEU A 402 25.24 -28.94 -4.37
C LEU A 402 26.02 -29.21 -5.65
N VAL A 403 25.81 -28.39 -6.66
CA VAL A 403 26.48 -28.51 -7.95
C VAL A 403 27.24 -27.23 -8.27
N ASN A 404 28.38 -27.42 -8.93
CA ASN A 404 29.13 -26.37 -9.59
C ASN A 404 29.28 -26.77 -11.06
N ILE A 405 28.51 -26.14 -11.92
CA ILE A 405 28.40 -26.47 -13.34
C ILE A 405 29.24 -25.49 -14.15
N GLN A 406 30.14 -26.03 -14.97
CA GLN A 406 30.96 -25.30 -15.93
C GLN A 406 30.84 -25.99 -17.30
N LEU A 407 30.01 -25.44 -18.19
CA LEU A 407 29.71 -26.06 -19.48
C LEU A 407 29.85 -25.06 -20.62
N ASN A 408 30.18 -25.59 -21.79
CA ASN A 408 30.26 -24.86 -23.04
C ASN A 408 29.06 -25.20 -23.94
N GLY A 409 28.80 -24.37 -24.96
CA GLY A 409 27.68 -24.61 -25.88
C GLY A 409 26.33 -24.21 -25.30
N ALA A 410 26.31 -23.29 -24.34
CA ALA A 410 25.09 -22.80 -23.72
C ALA A 410 24.38 -21.77 -24.60
N SER A 411 23.06 -21.87 -24.65
CA SER A 411 22.16 -20.92 -25.31
C SER A 411 20.89 -20.75 -24.49
N CYS A 412 20.22 -19.61 -24.62
CA CYS A 412 18.92 -19.39 -23.99
C CYS A 412 17.83 -20.04 -24.80
N ASP A 413 16.83 -20.57 -24.11
CA ASP A 413 15.60 -21.00 -24.73
C ASP A 413 14.91 -19.82 -25.44
N VAL A 414 14.94 -19.85 -26.77
CA VAL A 414 14.41 -18.77 -27.62
C VAL A 414 12.88 -18.76 -27.68
N THR A 415 12.22 -19.77 -27.11
CA THR A 415 10.75 -19.86 -27.05
C THR A 415 10.16 -19.15 -25.84
N HIS A 416 10.97 -18.92 -24.80
CA HIS A 416 10.53 -18.35 -23.52
C HIS A 416 11.00 -16.92 -23.26
N SER A 417 11.99 -16.40 -24.01
CA SER A 417 12.47 -15.02 -23.88
C SER A 417 12.79 -14.41 -25.24
N ASP A 418 12.30 -13.19 -25.48
CA ASP A 418 12.74 -12.34 -26.59
C ASP A 418 14.06 -11.63 -26.29
N ASN A 419 14.50 -11.67 -25.03
CA ASN A 419 15.69 -10.98 -24.55
C ASN A 419 16.76 -12.00 -24.12
N TYR A 420 17.85 -12.09 -24.90
CA TYR A 420 18.93 -13.05 -24.67
C TYR A 420 19.78 -12.70 -23.42
N ASP A 421 19.64 -11.51 -22.86
CA ASP A 421 20.37 -11.02 -21.68
C ASP A 421 19.80 -11.54 -20.35
N GLN A 422 18.55 -12.04 -20.31
CA GLN A 422 17.91 -12.54 -19.09
C GLN A 422 17.45 -13.98 -19.29
N CYS A 423 18.37 -14.90 -19.00
CA CYS A 423 18.20 -16.31 -19.30
C CYS A 423 17.76 -17.13 -18.08
N GLN A 424 16.50 -17.54 -18.01
CA GLN A 424 16.02 -18.44 -16.96
C GLN A 424 16.20 -19.93 -17.33
N LYS A 425 16.11 -20.24 -18.63
CA LYS A 425 16.23 -21.60 -19.15
C LYS A 425 17.34 -21.67 -20.18
N ILE A 426 18.36 -22.44 -19.85
CA ILE A 426 19.58 -22.61 -20.63
C ILE A 426 19.54 -23.99 -21.28
N ILE A 427 19.83 -24.04 -22.58
CA ILE A 427 19.95 -25.28 -23.34
C ILE A 427 21.42 -25.48 -23.69
N ILE A 428 21.96 -26.64 -23.30
CA ILE A 428 23.34 -27.02 -23.61
C ILE A 428 23.35 -27.86 -24.88
N ASN A 429 24.01 -27.34 -25.92
CA ASN A 429 24.32 -28.14 -27.10
C ASN A 429 25.67 -27.76 -27.74
N THR A 430 26.53 -28.75 -27.87
CA THR A 430 27.87 -28.64 -28.47
C THR A 430 27.93 -29.17 -29.90
N GLN A 431 26.89 -29.85 -30.38
CA GLN A 431 26.83 -30.38 -31.75
C GLN A 431 26.20 -29.39 -32.71
N PRO A 432 26.81 -29.12 -33.89
CA PRO A 432 26.22 -28.24 -34.89
C PRO A 432 24.93 -28.83 -35.46
N THR A 433 24.05 -27.97 -35.97
CA THR A 433 22.82 -28.40 -36.62
C THR A 433 23.09 -29.26 -37.86
N THR A 434 22.30 -30.31 -38.04
CA THR A 434 22.33 -31.20 -39.22
C THR A 434 21.36 -30.76 -40.32
N ASP A 435 20.59 -29.69 -40.11
CA ASP A 435 19.66 -29.17 -41.10
C ASP A 435 20.43 -28.62 -42.32
N ALA A 436 20.30 -29.30 -43.46
CA ALA A 436 20.98 -28.95 -44.70
C ALA A 436 20.57 -27.57 -45.25
N ASN A 437 19.37 -27.06 -44.92
CA ASN A 437 18.94 -25.71 -45.31
C ASN A 437 19.69 -24.62 -44.54
N PHE A 438 20.22 -24.95 -43.36
CA PHE A 438 20.98 -24.08 -42.48
C PHE A 438 22.31 -24.72 -42.10
N SER A 439 22.90 -25.53 -42.99
CA SER A 439 24.29 -25.97 -42.85
C SER A 439 25.08 -24.70 -42.56
N VAL A 440 25.70 -24.58 -41.40
CA VAL A 440 26.19 -23.31 -40.85
C VAL A 440 27.10 -22.63 -41.88
N LYS A 441 26.51 -21.81 -42.73
CA LYS A 441 27.23 -20.89 -43.58
C LYS A 441 27.65 -19.79 -42.63
N ALA A 442 28.94 -19.49 -42.62
CA ALA A 442 29.42 -18.32 -41.91
C ALA A 442 28.56 -17.10 -42.29
N ILE A 443 28.44 -16.15 -41.38
CA ILE A 443 27.75 -14.88 -41.64
C ILE A 443 28.26 -14.34 -42.98
N PRO A 444 27.39 -14.04 -43.95
CA PRO A 444 27.83 -13.58 -45.27
C PRO A 444 28.76 -12.37 -45.15
N ASN A 445 29.85 -12.34 -45.92
CA ASN A 445 30.84 -11.25 -45.85
C ASN A 445 30.20 -9.87 -46.04
N TRP A 446 29.25 -9.73 -46.97
CA TRP A 446 28.53 -8.46 -47.18
C TRP A 446 27.84 -7.95 -45.93
N MET A 447 27.42 -8.84 -45.02
CA MET A 447 26.78 -8.48 -43.76
C MET A 447 27.79 -8.07 -42.71
N ILE A 448 29.00 -8.66 -42.72
CA ILE A 448 30.11 -8.16 -41.90
C ILE A 448 30.47 -6.74 -42.36
N ASP A 449 30.65 -6.55 -43.67
CA ASP A 449 31.00 -5.26 -44.27
C ASP A 449 29.88 -4.21 -44.06
N LEU A 450 28.60 -4.63 -44.13
CA LEU A 450 27.48 -3.72 -43.88
C LEU A 450 27.47 -3.18 -42.44
N PHE A 451 27.89 -3.97 -41.46
CA PHE A 451 27.89 -3.63 -40.03
C PHE A 451 29.25 -3.10 -39.53
N ASP A 452 30.21 -2.89 -40.43
CA ASP A 452 31.43 -2.15 -40.15
C ASP A 452 31.08 -0.70 -39.72
N GLU A 453 31.60 -0.25 -38.58
CA GLU A 453 31.36 1.12 -38.10
C GLU A 453 31.94 2.17 -39.05
N ASN A 454 32.96 1.80 -39.83
CA ASN A 454 33.65 2.67 -40.79
C ASN A 454 33.12 2.56 -42.23
N LEU A 455 31.99 1.86 -42.46
CA LEU A 455 31.42 1.73 -43.81
C LEU A 455 31.12 3.09 -44.48
N VAL A 456 30.74 4.10 -43.69
CA VAL A 456 30.54 5.47 -44.14
C VAL A 456 31.61 6.36 -43.51
N GLU A 457 32.79 6.35 -44.11
CA GLU A 457 33.91 7.17 -43.64
C GLU A 457 34.00 8.49 -44.40
N THR A 458 34.20 9.59 -43.66
CA THR A 458 34.34 10.92 -44.26
C THR A 458 35.56 11.65 -43.71
N VAL A 459 36.28 12.36 -44.59
CA VAL A 459 37.45 13.17 -44.20
C VAL A 459 37.27 14.64 -44.60
N ASP A 460 37.87 15.53 -43.80
CA ASP A 460 38.00 16.96 -44.11
C ASP A 460 39.49 17.28 -44.36
N ASP A 461 39.92 17.05 -45.60
CA ASP A 461 41.30 17.26 -46.03
C ASP A 461 41.48 18.58 -46.81
N MET A 462 42.69 18.82 -47.32
CA MET A 462 42.96 20.03 -48.10
C MET A 462 42.10 20.15 -49.36
N SER A 463 41.75 19.03 -50.00
CA SER A 463 40.91 19.05 -51.21
C SER A 463 39.48 19.49 -50.92
N VAL A 464 38.93 19.10 -49.76
CA VAL A 464 37.63 19.58 -49.27
C VAL A 464 37.67 21.09 -49.03
N LYS A 465 38.71 21.59 -48.36
CA LYS A 465 38.86 23.03 -48.08
C LYS A 465 38.94 23.86 -49.36
N TYR A 466 39.71 23.41 -50.36
CA TYR A 466 39.80 24.09 -51.65
C TYR A 466 38.46 24.07 -52.39
N ALA A 467 37.79 22.91 -52.47
CA ALA A 467 36.49 22.79 -53.13
C ALA A 467 35.43 23.67 -52.45
N GLN A 468 35.42 23.71 -51.12
CA GLN A 468 34.47 24.52 -50.35
C GLN A 468 34.72 26.02 -50.54
N GLN A 469 35.98 26.45 -50.59
CA GLN A 469 36.33 27.84 -50.89
C GLN A 469 35.91 28.23 -52.31
N SER A 470 36.14 27.36 -53.29
CA SER A 470 35.72 27.57 -54.68
C SER A 470 34.20 27.69 -54.78
N LEU A 471 33.46 26.73 -54.21
CA LEU A 471 32.00 26.73 -54.18
C LEU A 471 31.43 27.98 -53.51
N LYS A 472 32.02 28.41 -52.38
CA LYS A 472 31.61 29.64 -51.69
C LYS A 472 31.80 30.87 -52.57
N SER A 473 32.88 30.93 -53.33
CA SER A 473 33.14 32.05 -54.26
C SER A 473 32.13 32.08 -55.42
N GLU A 474 31.78 30.91 -55.97
CA GLU A 474 30.76 30.78 -57.03
C GLU A 474 29.37 31.13 -56.53
N LEU A 475 28.95 30.62 -55.36
CA LEU A 475 27.66 30.92 -54.76
C LEU A 475 27.51 32.42 -54.43
N LYS A 476 28.60 33.07 -54.00
CA LYS A 476 28.62 34.51 -53.77
C LYS A 476 28.39 35.29 -55.07
N LEU A 477 29.11 34.94 -56.15
CA LEU A 477 28.91 35.53 -57.47
C LEU A 477 27.48 35.32 -57.96
N LEU A 478 26.95 34.11 -57.80
CA LEU A 478 25.60 33.75 -58.21
C LEU A 478 24.54 34.56 -57.44
N ASN A 479 24.69 34.68 -56.12
CA ASN A 479 23.83 35.52 -55.29
C ASN A 479 23.88 37.01 -55.69
N GLU A 480 25.06 37.52 -56.06
CA GLU A 480 25.21 38.88 -56.60
C GLU A 480 24.48 39.07 -57.95
N LEU A 481 24.57 38.10 -58.85
CA LEU A 481 23.86 38.08 -60.13
C LEU A 481 22.34 38.00 -59.96
N TYR A 482 21.83 37.17 -59.05
CA TYR A 482 20.39 37.10 -58.78
C TYR A 482 19.85 38.37 -58.15
N ARG A 483 20.65 39.03 -57.28
CA ARG A 483 20.30 40.32 -56.67
C ARG A 483 20.11 41.41 -57.72
N THR A 484 20.91 41.41 -58.79
CA THR A 484 20.80 42.41 -59.88
C THR A 484 19.63 42.14 -60.83
N HIS A 485 19.17 40.90 -60.94
CA HIS A 485 18.04 40.51 -61.81
C HIS A 485 16.67 40.45 -61.09
N GLY A 486 16.57 40.95 -59.85
CA GLY A 486 15.30 41.06 -59.11
C GLY A 486 14.74 39.75 -58.57
N ASN A 487 15.54 38.68 -58.53
CA ASN A 487 15.12 37.38 -57.99
C ASN A 487 15.61 37.22 -56.54
N TYR A 488 14.69 36.95 -55.60
CA TYR A 488 14.97 36.97 -54.16
C TYR A 488 15.44 35.63 -53.58
N ASN A 489 15.51 34.56 -54.38
CA ASN A 489 16.00 33.27 -53.90
C ASN A 489 17.52 33.31 -53.69
N ARG A 490 17.96 33.47 -52.45
CA ARG A 490 19.37 33.39 -52.06
C ARG A 490 19.78 31.93 -51.87
N TYR A 491 20.88 31.54 -52.49
CA TYR A 491 21.56 30.30 -52.16
C TYR A 491 22.31 30.47 -50.83
N SER A 492 22.24 29.46 -49.96
CA SER A 492 22.98 29.46 -48.70
C SER A 492 24.48 29.42 -48.99
N GLU A 493 25.23 30.42 -48.52
CA GLU A 493 26.69 30.47 -48.66
C GLU A 493 27.42 29.56 -47.65
N ASN A 494 26.67 28.92 -46.74
CA ASN A 494 27.18 28.09 -45.66
C ASN A 494 27.12 26.58 -45.99
N VAL A 495 27.34 26.20 -47.26
CA VAL A 495 27.45 24.79 -47.65
C VAL A 495 28.76 24.22 -47.11
N LYS A 496 28.66 23.26 -46.19
CA LYS A 496 29.81 22.51 -45.69
C LYS A 496 30.01 21.26 -46.55
N LEU A 497 31.21 21.08 -47.07
CA LEU A 497 31.59 19.89 -47.83
C LEU A 497 32.36 18.91 -46.96
N THR A 498 32.40 17.66 -47.40
CA THR A 498 33.28 16.62 -46.89
C THR A 498 33.62 15.65 -48.02
N LYS A 499 34.66 14.84 -47.85
CA LYS A 499 35.01 13.78 -48.80
C LYS A 499 34.54 12.45 -48.22
N LEU A 500 33.61 11.79 -48.91
CA LEU A 500 33.18 10.43 -48.62
C LEU A 500 34.20 9.47 -49.23
N LEU A 501 34.78 8.60 -48.40
CA LEU A 501 35.82 7.67 -48.81
C LEU A 501 35.22 6.35 -49.32
N HIS A 502 35.99 5.62 -50.14
CA HIS A 502 35.71 4.23 -50.53
C HIS A 502 34.29 4.00 -51.09
N VAL A 503 33.76 4.95 -51.87
CA VAL A 503 32.41 4.92 -52.44
C VAL A 503 32.20 3.67 -53.32
N GLY A 504 33.25 3.19 -53.99
CA GLY A 504 33.20 1.95 -54.77
C GLY A 504 32.91 0.72 -53.91
N HIS A 505 33.57 0.61 -52.75
CA HIS A 505 33.29 -0.44 -51.77
C HIS A 505 31.85 -0.32 -51.23
N LEU A 506 31.41 0.90 -50.88
CA LEU A 506 30.05 1.16 -50.40
C LEU A 506 28.98 0.71 -51.41
N ILE A 507 29.19 0.94 -52.71
CA ILE A 507 28.30 0.48 -53.78
C ILE A 507 28.19 -1.05 -53.78
N THR A 508 29.31 -1.76 -53.64
CA THR A 508 29.31 -3.23 -53.66
C THR A 508 28.59 -3.83 -52.45
N VAL A 509 28.81 -3.28 -51.25
CA VAL A 509 28.16 -3.73 -50.01
C VAL A 509 26.66 -3.45 -50.05
N VAL A 510 26.25 -2.26 -50.51
CA VAL A 510 24.84 -1.91 -50.66
C VAL A 510 24.16 -2.81 -51.71
N ASN A 511 24.83 -3.13 -52.81
CA ASN A 511 24.25 -4.01 -53.81
C ASN A 511 23.96 -5.42 -53.26
N GLU A 512 24.92 -6.01 -52.58
CA GLU A 512 24.76 -7.36 -52.01
C GLU A 512 23.73 -7.39 -50.88
N SER A 513 23.73 -6.39 -49.98
CA SER A 513 22.71 -6.28 -48.93
C SER A 513 21.31 -6.08 -49.49
N CYS A 514 21.16 -5.29 -50.56
CA CYS A 514 19.88 -5.06 -51.22
C CYS A 514 19.39 -6.22 -52.11
N LYS A 515 20.27 -7.15 -52.51
CA LYS A 515 19.83 -8.42 -53.13
C LYS A 515 19.22 -9.37 -52.11
N ALA A 516 19.67 -9.29 -50.84
CA ALA A 516 19.18 -10.17 -49.77
C ALA A 516 17.73 -9.83 -49.34
N SER A 517 17.25 -8.62 -49.61
CA SER A 517 15.87 -8.21 -49.35
C SER A 517 15.46 -7.00 -50.16
N ASP A 518 14.23 -7.02 -50.69
CA ASP A 518 13.60 -5.84 -51.29
C ASP A 518 13.14 -4.89 -50.18
N ILE A 519 13.95 -3.87 -49.90
CA ILE A 519 13.78 -2.91 -48.80
C ILE A 519 13.81 -1.49 -49.39
N ASP A 520 12.88 -0.63 -49.01
CA ASP A 520 12.74 0.72 -49.60
C ASP A 520 14.00 1.59 -49.44
N GLU A 521 14.74 1.46 -48.34
CA GLU A 521 16.00 2.19 -48.08
C GLU A 521 17.04 1.94 -49.18
N CYS A 522 17.04 0.75 -49.78
CA CYS A 522 17.92 0.41 -50.88
C CYS A 522 17.75 1.36 -52.06
N LYS A 523 16.51 1.80 -52.33
CA LYS A 523 16.22 2.72 -53.43
C LYS A 523 16.82 4.10 -53.17
N PHE A 524 16.70 4.59 -51.94
CA PHE A 524 17.29 5.88 -51.55
C PHE A 524 18.81 5.83 -51.61
N ILE A 525 19.43 4.81 -51.02
CA ILE A 525 20.89 4.66 -50.97
C ILE A 525 21.45 4.51 -52.40
N LYS A 526 20.84 3.67 -53.25
CA LYS A 526 21.25 3.53 -54.67
C LYS A 526 21.19 4.86 -55.41
N ARG A 527 20.12 5.65 -55.23
CA ARG A 527 19.99 6.98 -55.85
C ARG A 527 21.01 7.98 -55.33
N PHE A 528 21.35 7.91 -54.04
CA PHE A 528 22.39 8.74 -53.47
C PHE A 528 23.75 8.41 -54.11
N LEU A 529 24.13 7.13 -54.13
CA LEU A 529 25.39 6.66 -54.71
C LEU A 529 25.49 6.95 -56.21
N LEU A 530 24.38 6.83 -56.95
CA LEU A 530 24.34 7.15 -58.38
C LEU A 530 24.66 8.62 -58.68
N LYS A 531 24.26 9.55 -57.79
CA LYS A 531 24.59 10.98 -57.94
C LYS A 531 26.08 11.28 -57.73
N LEU A 532 26.82 10.39 -57.07
CA LEU A 532 28.25 10.57 -56.80
C LEU A 532 29.11 10.20 -58.01
N ILE A 533 28.59 9.35 -58.91
CA ILE A 533 29.30 8.91 -60.09
C ILE A 533 28.82 9.76 -61.27
N THR A 534 29.60 10.78 -61.63
CA THR A 534 29.22 11.90 -62.51
C THR A 534 29.16 11.57 -64.01
N THR A 535 28.97 10.31 -64.40
CA THR A 535 28.92 9.91 -65.81
C THR A 535 27.47 9.72 -66.28
N ASP A 536 27.08 10.39 -67.36
CA ASP A 536 25.75 10.28 -68.01
C ASP A 536 25.38 8.86 -68.46
N THR A 537 26.32 7.92 -68.38
CA THR A 537 26.16 6.51 -68.76
C THR A 537 25.50 5.64 -67.68
N PHE A 538 25.36 6.11 -66.44
CA PHE A 538 24.79 5.33 -65.34
C PHE A 538 23.37 5.75 -65.00
N SER A 539 22.49 4.75 -64.83
CA SER A 539 21.09 4.93 -64.43
C SER A 539 20.67 3.87 -63.42
N GLU A 540 19.54 4.11 -62.74
CA GLU A 540 18.95 3.13 -61.80
C GLU A 540 18.59 1.82 -62.53
N GLU A 541 18.25 1.88 -63.82
CA GLU A 541 17.93 0.74 -64.68
C GLU A 541 19.17 -0.11 -65.06
N ASN A 542 20.36 0.50 -65.10
CA ASN A 542 21.62 -0.17 -65.37
C ASN A 542 22.52 -0.24 -64.11
N TRP A 543 21.92 -0.51 -62.96
CA TRP A 543 22.63 -0.60 -61.68
C TRP A 543 23.79 -1.62 -61.70
N SER A 544 23.68 -2.69 -62.49
CA SER A 544 24.76 -3.66 -62.67
C SER A 544 26.06 -3.04 -63.16
N ALA A 545 26.00 -2.06 -64.07
CA ALA A 545 27.20 -1.37 -64.55
C ALA A 545 27.82 -0.45 -63.48
N VAL A 546 26.98 0.12 -62.60
CA VAL A 546 27.44 0.89 -61.43
C VAL A 546 28.18 -0.01 -60.44
N VAL A 547 27.69 -1.23 -60.23
CA VAL A 547 28.34 -2.23 -59.37
C VAL A 547 29.67 -2.69 -59.96
N GLU A 548 29.73 -2.94 -61.27
CA GLU A 548 30.98 -3.28 -61.96
C GLU A 548 32.02 -2.16 -61.83
N TYR A 549 31.58 -0.89 -61.93
CA TYR A 549 32.42 0.26 -61.67
C TYR A 549 32.95 0.27 -60.22
N GLY A 550 32.08 0.01 -59.23
CA GLY A 550 32.46 -0.09 -57.82
C GLY A 550 33.51 -1.17 -57.55
N HIS A 551 33.37 -2.34 -58.17
CA HIS A 551 34.39 -3.41 -58.09
C HIS A 551 35.73 -3.01 -58.72
N LYS A 552 35.70 -2.26 -59.82
CA LYS A 552 36.91 -1.81 -60.51
C LYS A 552 37.64 -0.69 -59.76
N PHE A 553 36.90 0.14 -59.01
CA PHE A 553 37.42 1.30 -58.29
C PHE A 553 36.90 1.35 -56.84
N PRO A 554 37.28 0.38 -55.97
CA PRO A 554 36.76 0.30 -54.60
C PRO A 554 37.14 1.52 -53.74
N GLU A 555 38.34 2.06 -53.96
CA GLU A 555 38.94 3.23 -53.29
C GLU A 555 38.48 4.57 -53.87
N PHE A 556 37.39 4.59 -54.66
CA PHE A 556 36.90 5.82 -55.27
C PHE A 556 36.33 6.75 -54.19
N ASP A 557 36.89 7.94 -54.06
CA ASP A 557 36.40 8.97 -53.14
C ASP A 557 35.55 10.02 -53.87
N SER A 558 34.55 10.57 -53.18
CA SER A 558 33.71 11.64 -53.74
C SER A 558 33.53 12.80 -52.78
N LEU A 559 33.57 14.03 -53.30
CA LEU A 559 33.16 15.22 -52.56
C LEU A 559 31.64 15.28 -52.46
N VAL A 560 31.13 15.49 -51.25
CA VAL A 560 29.70 15.49 -50.94
C VAL A 560 29.37 16.60 -49.95
N VAL A 561 28.09 17.00 -49.91
CA VAL A 561 27.63 17.96 -48.91
C VAL A 561 27.48 17.26 -47.57
N PHE A 562 28.04 17.84 -46.50
CA PHE A 562 28.14 17.23 -45.17
C PHE A 562 26.80 16.77 -44.59
N PHE A 563 25.69 17.47 -44.83
CA PHE A 563 24.39 17.01 -44.30
C PHE A 563 23.91 15.72 -45.00
N GLN A 564 24.27 15.53 -46.27
CA GLN A 564 23.84 14.36 -47.05
C GLN A 564 24.54 13.08 -46.60
N THR A 565 25.74 13.18 -46.02
CA THR A 565 26.38 12.01 -45.40
C THR A 565 25.63 11.59 -44.14
N GLY A 566 25.07 12.53 -43.38
CA GLY A 566 24.16 12.23 -42.27
C GLY A 566 22.88 11.49 -42.72
N ASP A 567 22.29 11.89 -43.85
CA ASP A 567 21.13 11.21 -44.44
C ASP A 567 21.50 9.79 -44.92
N LEU A 568 22.67 9.62 -45.54
CA LEU A 568 23.21 8.33 -45.95
C LEU A 568 23.45 7.41 -44.74
N THR A 569 24.16 7.88 -43.72
CA THR A 569 24.41 7.12 -42.48
C THR A 569 23.10 6.70 -41.82
N SER A 570 22.11 7.60 -41.78
CA SER A 570 20.78 7.30 -41.22
C SER A 570 20.07 6.21 -42.01
N SER A 571 20.13 6.27 -43.35
CA SER A 571 19.51 5.27 -44.24
C SER A 571 20.19 3.91 -44.14
N ILE A 572 21.52 3.88 -44.04
CA ILE A 572 22.29 2.64 -43.84
C ILE A 572 21.96 2.02 -42.48
N ARG A 573 21.81 2.83 -41.42
CA ARG A 573 21.38 2.35 -40.11
C ARG A 573 19.97 1.74 -40.15
N GLU A 574 19.04 2.34 -40.88
CA GLU A 574 17.71 1.77 -41.06
C GLU A 574 17.75 0.47 -41.87
N LEU A 575 18.57 0.40 -42.92
CA LEU A 575 18.82 -0.82 -43.69
C LEU A 575 19.39 -1.94 -42.79
N ARG A 576 20.40 -1.63 -41.95
CA ARG A 576 20.98 -2.55 -40.95
C ARG A 576 19.89 -3.12 -40.05
N ALA A 577 19.08 -2.25 -39.44
CA ALA A 577 18.02 -2.66 -38.52
C ALA A 577 16.98 -3.59 -39.17
N LYS A 578 16.52 -3.25 -40.39
CA LYS A 578 15.52 -4.06 -41.12
C LYS A 578 16.08 -5.41 -41.56
N LEU A 579 17.31 -5.45 -42.08
CA LEU A 579 17.96 -6.70 -42.48
C LEU A 579 18.23 -7.58 -41.25
N LEU A 580 18.70 -7.01 -40.15
CA LEU A 580 18.94 -7.73 -38.90
C LEU A 580 17.65 -8.38 -38.39
N ALA A 581 16.56 -7.60 -38.29
CA ALA A 581 15.26 -8.09 -37.83
C ALA A 581 14.76 -9.26 -38.68
N LYS A 582 14.82 -9.12 -40.01
CA LYS A 582 14.42 -10.18 -40.95
C LYS A 582 15.25 -11.46 -40.80
N GLN A 583 16.56 -11.33 -40.61
CA GLN A 583 17.45 -12.48 -40.43
C GLN A 583 17.19 -13.19 -39.11
N ILE A 584 16.98 -12.44 -38.03
CA ILE A 584 16.62 -13.00 -36.72
C ILE A 584 15.26 -13.72 -36.79
N GLU A 585 14.27 -13.14 -37.48
CA GLU A 585 12.95 -13.76 -37.68
C GLU A 585 13.05 -15.10 -38.41
N GLN A 586 13.97 -15.23 -39.38
CA GLN A 586 14.23 -16.49 -40.08
C GLN A 586 14.97 -17.51 -39.21
N LEU A 587 15.90 -17.08 -38.36
CA LEU A 587 16.73 -17.96 -37.53
C LEU A 587 16.01 -18.44 -36.27
N LYS A 588 15.15 -17.62 -35.65
CA LYS A 588 14.46 -17.95 -34.40
C LYS A 588 13.71 -19.30 -34.44
N PRO A 589 12.87 -19.63 -35.45
CA PRO A 589 12.19 -20.93 -35.50
C PRO A 589 13.16 -22.10 -35.72
N VAL A 590 14.27 -21.87 -36.43
CA VAL A 590 15.31 -22.88 -36.66
C VAL A 590 16.05 -23.18 -35.36
N VAL A 591 16.40 -22.15 -34.60
CA VAL A 591 17.03 -22.30 -33.28
C VAL A 591 16.06 -22.96 -32.29
N ALA A 592 14.77 -22.60 -32.30
CA ALA A 592 13.76 -23.25 -31.49
C ALA A 592 13.62 -24.75 -31.81
N SER A 593 13.57 -25.11 -33.10
CA SER A 593 13.53 -26.50 -33.55
C SER A 593 14.79 -27.26 -33.15
N TYR A 594 15.95 -26.63 -33.38
CA TYR A 594 17.24 -27.15 -32.95
C TYR A 594 17.22 -27.42 -31.44
N GLN A 595 16.81 -26.48 -30.60
CA GLN A 595 16.78 -26.61 -29.15
C GLN A 595 15.81 -27.69 -28.62
N LYS A 596 14.76 -28.05 -29.38
CA LYS A 596 13.77 -29.08 -28.99
C LYS A 596 14.18 -30.53 -29.26
N ASN A 597 15.33 -30.78 -29.89
CA ASN A 597 15.75 -32.14 -30.22
C ASN A 597 16.01 -33.02 -28.98
N GLU A 598 15.55 -34.28 -29.00
CA GLU A 598 15.45 -35.23 -27.86
C GLU A 598 16.78 -35.51 -27.13
N SER A 599 17.92 -35.29 -27.78
CA SER A 599 19.23 -35.58 -27.18
C SER A 599 19.80 -34.44 -26.33
N LYS A 600 18.99 -33.46 -25.88
CA LYS A 600 19.49 -32.21 -25.28
C LYS A 600 19.23 -32.10 -23.79
N LEU A 601 20.10 -31.33 -23.13
CA LEU A 601 20.07 -31.08 -21.69
C LEU A 601 19.67 -29.62 -21.45
N GLY A 602 18.55 -29.43 -20.78
CA GLY A 602 18.10 -28.15 -20.25
C GLY A 602 18.61 -27.91 -18.82
N LEU A 603 18.86 -26.65 -18.49
CA LEU A 603 19.14 -26.17 -17.15
C LEU A 603 18.18 -25.02 -16.85
N THR A 604 17.30 -25.20 -15.88
CA THR A 604 16.41 -24.14 -15.39
C THR A 604 17.04 -23.53 -14.15
N VAL A 605 17.27 -22.22 -14.15
CA VAL A 605 17.91 -21.54 -13.03
C VAL A 605 16.90 -20.62 -12.33
N VAL A 606 16.72 -20.84 -11.03
CA VAL A 606 15.79 -20.10 -10.18
C VAL A 606 16.57 -19.27 -9.17
N ASN A 607 16.02 -18.10 -8.80
CA ASN A 607 16.63 -17.14 -7.85
C ASN A 607 18.04 -16.69 -8.21
N ASN A 608 18.35 -16.67 -9.52
CA ASN A 608 19.66 -16.25 -9.98
C ASN A 608 19.72 -14.73 -10.14
N GLN A 609 20.60 -14.08 -9.38
CA GLN A 609 20.90 -12.66 -9.57
C GLN A 609 21.94 -12.42 -10.68
N ASP A 610 22.69 -13.45 -11.09
CA ASP A 610 23.91 -13.37 -11.91
C ASP A 610 23.95 -14.34 -13.12
N ALA A 611 22.81 -14.84 -13.61
CA ALA A 611 22.74 -15.64 -14.85
C ALA A 611 22.97 -14.77 -16.10
N SER A 612 24.06 -14.00 -16.13
CA SER A 612 24.65 -13.60 -17.39
C SER A 612 25.23 -14.88 -18.02
N ILE A 613 24.62 -15.35 -19.11
CA ILE A 613 25.39 -16.18 -20.04
C ILE A 613 26.57 -15.30 -20.42
N ILE A 614 27.79 -15.71 -20.05
CA ILE A 614 29.00 -14.95 -20.38
C ILE A 614 28.96 -14.73 -21.90
N THR A 615 28.74 -13.49 -22.27
CA THR A 615 28.53 -13.06 -23.65
C THR A 615 29.73 -13.47 -24.48
N LEU A 616 29.42 -14.05 -25.63
CA LEU A 616 30.30 -14.43 -26.75
C LEU A 616 31.07 -13.21 -27.30
N THR A 617 31.97 -12.58 -26.56
CA THR A 617 32.53 -11.28 -27.00
C THR A 617 33.99 -11.05 -26.58
N ASN A 618 34.88 -12.02 -26.75
CA ASN A 618 36.32 -11.73 -26.64
C ASN A 618 37.06 -11.61 -27.99
N ASP A 619 36.41 -11.86 -29.14
CA ASP A 619 37.16 -11.97 -30.41
C ASP A 619 36.51 -11.32 -31.64
N ILE A 620 35.53 -10.43 -31.44
CA ILE A 620 34.93 -9.69 -32.56
C ILE A 620 35.55 -8.29 -32.49
N GLY A 621 36.40 -7.94 -33.47
CA GLY A 621 37.11 -6.64 -33.58
C GLY A 621 36.18 -5.44 -33.76
N ASP A 622 36.57 -4.44 -34.56
CA ASP A 622 35.84 -3.17 -34.82
C ASP A 622 34.46 -3.32 -35.54
N ILE A 623 33.71 -4.40 -35.29
CA ILE A 623 32.38 -4.66 -35.85
C ILE A 623 31.32 -4.12 -34.88
N SER A 624 30.29 -3.45 -35.43
CA SER A 624 29.22 -2.85 -34.64
C SER A 624 28.55 -3.85 -33.68
N LYS A 625 28.29 -3.41 -32.45
CA LYS A 625 27.50 -4.16 -31.46
C LYS A 625 26.10 -4.54 -31.96
N GLU A 626 25.60 -3.88 -33.00
CA GLU A 626 24.30 -4.14 -33.64
C GLU A 626 24.19 -5.56 -34.22
N ILE A 627 25.28 -6.19 -34.68
CA ILE A 627 25.23 -7.55 -35.28
C ILE A 627 25.26 -8.67 -34.22
N LEU A 628 25.54 -8.35 -32.96
CA LEU A 628 25.77 -9.33 -31.89
C LEU A 628 24.60 -10.32 -31.69
N PRO A 629 23.32 -9.91 -31.75
CA PRO A 629 22.20 -10.85 -31.65
C PRO A 629 22.22 -11.90 -32.76
N LEU A 630 22.65 -11.52 -33.97
CA LEU A 630 22.73 -12.45 -35.09
C LEU A 630 23.87 -13.45 -34.89
N ILE A 631 25.04 -12.98 -34.46
CA ILE A 631 26.19 -13.82 -34.11
C ILE A 631 25.78 -14.87 -33.07
N TYR A 632 24.99 -14.46 -32.07
CA TYR A 632 24.46 -15.35 -31.05
C TYR A 632 23.64 -16.52 -31.63
N TYR A 633 22.69 -16.26 -32.55
CA TYR A 633 21.89 -17.33 -33.18
C TYR A 633 22.77 -18.27 -34.03
N TYR A 634 23.71 -17.73 -34.81
CA TYR A 634 24.63 -18.55 -35.61
C TYR A 634 25.55 -19.41 -34.74
N ASN A 635 26.12 -18.84 -33.68
CA ASN A 635 26.96 -19.58 -32.74
C ASN A 635 26.18 -20.70 -32.04
N THR A 636 24.93 -20.44 -31.68
CA THR A 636 24.01 -21.45 -31.12
C THR A 636 23.83 -22.63 -32.09
N LEU A 637 23.52 -22.36 -33.36
CA LEU A 637 23.37 -23.38 -34.40
C LEU A 637 24.68 -24.12 -34.73
N SER A 638 25.82 -23.49 -34.48
CA SER A 638 27.15 -24.06 -34.70
C SER A 638 27.65 -24.95 -33.57
N GLY A 639 26.91 -25.07 -32.47
CA GLY A 639 27.39 -25.71 -31.25
C GLY A 639 28.49 -24.91 -30.54
N LYS A 640 28.71 -23.65 -30.94
CA LYS A 640 29.66 -22.70 -30.34
C LYS A 640 28.96 -21.74 -29.38
N GLY A 641 27.90 -22.21 -28.71
CA GLY A 641 27.21 -21.43 -27.68
C GLY A 641 28.16 -21.00 -26.55
N GLY A 642 27.70 -20.06 -25.72
CA GLY A 642 28.50 -19.46 -24.65
C GLY A 642 28.94 -20.45 -23.57
N ASN A 643 29.77 -19.96 -22.66
CA ASN A 643 30.18 -20.70 -21.48
C ASN A 643 29.31 -20.28 -20.29
N ILE A 644 28.90 -21.26 -19.47
CA ILE A 644 28.13 -21.00 -18.26
C ILE A 644 28.91 -21.45 -17.03
N HIS A 645 28.73 -20.70 -15.95
CA HIS A 645 29.18 -21.08 -14.62
C HIS A 645 28.01 -20.89 -13.66
N ILE A 646 27.50 -21.99 -13.10
CA ILE A 646 26.34 -21.97 -12.20
C ILE A 646 26.69 -22.77 -10.97
N THR A 647 26.59 -22.13 -9.80
CA THR A 647 26.70 -22.80 -8.50
C THR A 647 25.36 -22.73 -7.80
N GLY A 648 24.88 -23.84 -7.26
CA GLY A 648 23.58 -23.86 -6.59
C GLY A 648 23.13 -25.23 -6.13
N LEU A 649 21.91 -25.27 -5.60
CA LEU A 649 21.24 -26.47 -5.11
C LEU A 649 20.37 -27.10 -6.21
N VAL A 650 20.48 -28.41 -6.41
CA VAL A 650 19.57 -29.14 -7.31
C VAL A 650 18.22 -29.35 -6.63
N THR A 651 17.16 -28.79 -7.20
CA THR A 651 15.81 -28.83 -6.60
C THR A 651 14.87 -29.79 -7.34
N ASP A 652 15.02 -29.91 -8.66
CA ASP A 652 14.16 -30.76 -9.47
C ASP A 652 14.81 -31.31 -10.74
N PHE A 653 14.19 -32.35 -11.31
CA PHE A 653 14.57 -32.98 -12.57
C PHE A 653 13.34 -33.22 -13.43
N ASP A 654 13.48 -32.95 -14.73
CA ASP A 654 12.62 -33.49 -15.76
C ASP A 654 13.37 -34.60 -16.50
N TYR A 655 12.64 -35.60 -16.96
CA TYR A 655 13.19 -36.75 -17.68
C TYR A 655 12.61 -36.81 -19.10
N HIS A 656 13.41 -37.33 -20.02
CA HIS A 656 12.96 -37.77 -21.35
C HIS A 656 12.23 -39.12 -21.23
N ASP A 657 11.54 -39.53 -22.29
CA ASP A 657 10.81 -40.81 -22.33
C ASP A 657 11.71 -42.05 -22.13
N ASP A 658 13.03 -41.90 -22.35
CA ASP A 658 14.04 -42.93 -22.13
C ASP A 658 14.62 -42.95 -20.70
N ASN A 659 14.00 -42.22 -19.77
CA ASN A 659 14.45 -41.97 -18.39
C ASN A 659 15.81 -41.26 -18.26
N SER A 660 16.38 -40.71 -19.34
CA SER A 660 17.53 -39.81 -19.24
C SER A 660 17.09 -38.42 -18.78
N ILE A 661 17.97 -37.69 -18.09
CA ILE A 661 17.66 -36.35 -17.59
C ILE A 661 17.50 -35.39 -18.77
N SER A 662 16.32 -34.77 -18.87
CA SER A 662 16.00 -33.77 -19.88
C SER A 662 16.29 -32.36 -19.40
N THR A 663 15.89 -32.03 -18.17
CA THR A 663 16.12 -30.71 -17.57
C THR A 663 16.51 -30.85 -16.10
N VAL A 664 17.47 -30.05 -15.64
CA VAL A 664 17.80 -29.93 -14.21
C VAL A 664 17.41 -28.54 -13.73
N THR A 665 16.67 -28.47 -12.62
CA THR A 665 16.34 -27.20 -11.96
C THR A 665 17.32 -26.94 -10.83
N ILE A 666 17.95 -25.75 -10.87
CA ILE A 666 18.99 -25.34 -9.95
C ILE A 666 18.55 -24.03 -9.29
N ASN A 667 18.46 -24.04 -7.96
CA ASN A 667 18.34 -22.82 -7.18
C ASN A 667 19.73 -22.22 -6.99
N ALA A 668 20.00 -21.11 -7.69
CA ALA A 668 21.28 -20.41 -7.68
C ALA A 668 21.30 -19.25 -6.66
N ASP A 669 20.59 -19.41 -5.55
CA ASP A 669 20.65 -18.45 -4.44
C ASP A 669 22.11 -18.33 -3.94
N PRO A 670 22.67 -17.11 -3.81
CA PRO A 670 24.04 -16.88 -3.37
C PRO A 670 24.40 -17.58 -2.06
N HIS A 671 23.44 -17.82 -1.16
CA HIS A 671 23.69 -18.53 0.10
C HIS A 671 24.17 -19.98 -0.10
N PHE A 672 23.91 -20.60 -1.26
CA PHE A 672 24.43 -21.93 -1.59
C PHE A 672 25.86 -21.93 -2.16
N SER A 673 26.42 -20.77 -2.52
CA SER A 673 27.79 -20.64 -3.03
C SER A 673 28.87 -20.51 -1.95
N MET A 674 28.47 -20.48 -0.68
CA MET A 674 29.38 -20.38 0.47
C MET A 674 30.24 -21.64 0.65
N ASN A 675 31.34 -21.53 1.39
CA ASN A 675 32.20 -22.68 1.65
C ASN A 675 31.46 -23.72 2.52
N LYS A 676 31.78 -25.01 2.37
CA LYS A 676 31.15 -26.12 3.09
C LYS A 676 31.20 -25.94 4.61
N ASP A 677 32.33 -25.47 5.14
CA ASP A 677 32.51 -25.24 6.57
C ASP A 677 31.58 -24.12 7.10
N GLU A 678 31.28 -23.12 6.26
CA GLU A 678 30.35 -22.03 6.61
C GLU A 678 28.89 -22.51 6.50
N LEU A 679 28.56 -23.26 5.45
CA LEU A 679 27.24 -23.86 5.23
C LEU A 679 26.80 -24.81 6.33
N THR A 680 27.75 -25.51 6.96
CA THR A 680 27.50 -26.48 8.04
C THR A 680 27.65 -25.89 9.44
N SER A 681 28.07 -24.62 9.55
CA SER A 681 28.21 -23.93 10.83
C SER A 681 26.84 -23.51 11.41
N PHE A 682 26.75 -23.28 12.73
CA PHE A 682 25.57 -22.69 13.34
C PHE A 682 25.28 -21.26 12.88
N THR A 683 26.25 -20.61 12.25
CA THR A 683 26.13 -19.30 11.60
C THR A 683 25.67 -19.39 10.15
N SER A 684 25.43 -20.61 9.64
CA SER A 684 24.91 -20.85 8.30
C SER A 684 23.57 -20.12 8.11
N PRO A 685 23.46 -19.25 7.09
CA PRO A 685 22.21 -18.55 6.76
C PRO A 685 21.04 -19.52 6.56
N ILE A 686 21.31 -20.71 6.02
CA ILE A 686 20.33 -21.77 5.77
C ILE A 686 19.78 -22.32 7.10
N ILE A 687 20.66 -22.65 8.05
CA ILE A 687 20.25 -23.18 9.36
C ILE A 687 19.49 -22.09 10.14
N ILE A 688 20.01 -20.86 10.13
CA ILE A 688 19.36 -19.70 10.75
C ILE A 688 17.95 -19.53 10.20
N ASN A 689 17.76 -19.65 8.88
CA ASN A 689 16.46 -19.54 8.26
C ASN A 689 15.46 -20.58 8.76
N ILE A 690 15.86 -21.86 8.78
CA ILE A 690 14.99 -22.95 9.26
C ILE A 690 14.62 -22.75 10.72
N VAL A 691 15.58 -22.40 11.57
CA VAL A 691 15.34 -22.15 13.00
C VAL A 691 14.40 -20.96 13.17
N PHE A 692 14.65 -19.85 12.49
CA PHE A 692 13.82 -18.66 12.56
C PHE A 692 12.38 -18.95 12.11
N PHE A 693 12.21 -19.64 10.99
CA PHE A 693 10.91 -20.07 10.49
C PHE A 693 10.19 -20.99 11.49
N ALA A 694 10.87 -22.02 12.02
CA ALA A 694 10.31 -22.95 12.98
C ALA A 694 9.80 -22.24 14.25
N VAL A 695 10.55 -21.27 14.76
CA VAL A 695 10.15 -20.48 15.93
C VAL A 695 8.88 -19.67 15.66
N ILE A 696 8.77 -19.01 14.49
CA ILE A 696 7.55 -18.26 14.13
C ILE A 696 6.35 -19.20 13.99
N VAL A 697 6.52 -20.36 13.36
CA VAL A 697 5.44 -21.35 13.24
C VAL A 697 5.00 -21.85 14.62
N LEU A 698 5.93 -22.13 15.53
CA LEU A 698 5.61 -22.54 16.90
C LEU A 698 4.84 -21.45 17.66
N ILE A 699 5.27 -20.19 17.57
CA ILE A 699 4.55 -19.05 18.16
C ILE A 699 3.12 -18.97 17.60
N THR A 700 2.98 -19.13 16.29
CA THR A 700 1.69 -19.09 15.59
C THR A 700 0.78 -20.21 16.06
N LEU A 701 1.25 -21.47 16.02
CA LEU A 701 0.49 -22.64 16.44
C LEU A 701 0.07 -22.56 17.91
N TRP A 702 0.98 -22.14 18.80
CA TRP A 702 0.67 -21.96 20.21
C TRP A 702 -0.43 -20.92 20.44
N ASN A 703 -0.35 -19.78 19.75
CA ASN A 703 -1.37 -18.73 19.86
C ASN A 703 -2.71 -19.17 19.24
N GLY A 704 -2.69 -19.92 18.14
CA GLY A 704 -3.88 -20.53 17.54
C GLY A 704 -4.56 -21.50 18.51
N LEU A 705 -3.81 -22.45 19.08
CA LEU A 705 -4.33 -23.40 20.08
C LEU A 705 -4.93 -22.68 21.28
N MET A 706 -4.23 -21.68 21.82
CA MET A 706 -4.71 -20.88 22.94
C MET A 706 -5.93 -20.02 22.56
N PHE A 707 -6.05 -19.55 21.34
CA PHE A 707 -7.24 -18.83 20.86
C PHE A 707 -8.47 -19.75 20.85
N PHE A 708 -8.38 -20.93 20.23
CA PHE A 708 -9.47 -21.89 20.16
C PHE A 708 -9.88 -22.41 21.55
N TRP A 709 -8.91 -22.75 22.39
CA TRP A 709 -9.19 -23.20 23.76
C TRP A 709 -9.95 -22.14 24.56
N LYS A 710 -9.50 -20.87 24.52
CA LYS A 710 -10.17 -19.77 25.21
C LYS A 710 -11.57 -19.49 24.66
N LEU A 711 -11.77 -19.63 23.35
CA LEU A 711 -13.07 -19.42 22.70
C LEU A 711 -14.08 -20.46 23.20
N LEU A 712 -13.68 -21.73 23.23
CA LEU A 712 -14.50 -22.82 23.75
C LEU A 712 -14.78 -22.65 25.26
N ALA A 713 -13.76 -22.26 26.04
CA ALA A 713 -13.91 -21.99 27.46
C ALA A 713 -14.92 -20.87 27.74
N ASN A 714 -14.87 -19.76 27.00
CA ASN A 714 -15.81 -18.65 27.16
C ASN A 714 -17.24 -19.04 26.76
N ARG A 715 -17.41 -19.78 25.65
CA ARG A 715 -18.73 -20.28 25.24
C ARG A 715 -19.33 -21.21 26.30
N ARG A 716 -18.52 -22.08 26.90
CA ARG A 716 -18.96 -22.96 28.00
C ARG A 716 -19.31 -22.16 29.25
N ARG A 717 -18.47 -21.20 29.64
CA ARG A 717 -18.73 -20.27 30.76
C ARG A 717 -20.07 -19.57 30.58
N TYR A 718 -20.29 -18.97 29.41
CA TYR A 718 -21.52 -18.23 29.10
C TYR A 718 -22.77 -19.10 29.21
N LYS A 719 -22.75 -20.31 28.62
CA LYS A 719 -23.86 -21.27 28.75
C LYS A 719 -24.16 -21.65 30.20
N ASN A 720 -23.12 -21.90 30.99
CA ASN A 720 -23.29 -22.27 32.39
C ASN A 720 -23.86 -21.12 33.24
N ILE A 721 -23.46 -19.87 32.96
CA ILE A 721 -24.00 -18.68 33.63
C ILE A 721 -25.50 -18.54 33.36
N ILE A 722 -25.92 -18.64 32.09
CA ILE A 722 -27.34 -18.56 31.71
C ILE A 722 -28.16 -19.65 32.41
N VAL A 723 -27.67 -20.89 32.44
CA VAL A 723 -28.36 -22.01 33.13
C VAL A 723 -28.44 -21.75 34.64
N SER A 724 -27.39 -21.20 35.24
CA SER A 724 -27.37 -20.87 36.68
C SER A 724 -28.43 -19.83 37.04
N TYR A 725 -28.53 -18.75 36.26
CA TYR A 725 -29.53 -17.71 36.50
C TYR A 725 -30.96 -18.14 36.18
N ALA A 726 -31.17 -18.95 35.15
CA ALA A 726 -32.48 -19.52 34.86
C ALA A 726 -33.02 -20.35 36.05
N ASN A 727 -32.14 -21.07 36.77
CA ASN A 727 -32.53 -21.84 37.94
C ASN A 727 -32.78 -20.99 39.21
N LEU A 728 -32.37 -19.73 39.23
CA LEU A 728 -32.54 -18.82 40.37
C LEU A 728 -33.83 -17.98 40.29
N ILE A 729 -34.49 -17.97 39.12
CA ILE A 729 -35.70 -17.18 38.84
C ILE A 729 -36.96 -18.07 38.83
N ILE A 730 -36.80 -19.39 38.87
CA ILE A 730 -37.84 -20.40 39.17
C ILE A 730 -37.87 -20.60 40.69
#